data_AF-A0A7X0LKE8-F1
#
_entry.id   AF-A0A7X0LKE8-F1
#
_cell.length_a   1.000
_cell.length_b   1.000
_cell.length_c   1.000
_cell.angle_alpha   90.00
_cell.angle_beta   90.00
_cell.angle_gamma   90.00
#
_symmetry.space_group_name_H-M   'P 1'
#
loop_
_entity.id
_entity.type
_entity.pdbx_description
1 polymer ?
#
loop_
_entity_poly.entity_id
_entity_poly.type
_entity_poly.pdbx_seq_one_letter_code
_entity_poly.pdbx_strand_id
1 'polypeptide(L)'
;MFFSHEKMTNRSRGFIFGGSVVLANLMWPTPESSSQTLPSGTIDAPPMVIGDSESIGANTTLNVYDAGVVGNFFKVGLINETTLNTELNISGGEVGRNLTVYSGGVVNMSGGIIGRTPSILRGAEFHLSGGTVGELFRARYDSIFSMSGGYLGKSATITTGNTVNISGGEIDSSLQISDGEVNITGGIIGNGFDAFTTVNMSGGVVGDQFTAKTGKRVYFSGGEIGSSFLASAGSRVEISGGRVGNRFAAASGSNVYITGGTVGEDMLALSGSNVYISGGEIGIDFRIGSQIDRAANVWMSGGAIDIRLSVLNGSSFRLSGGTVGGGLYAHSGSNVEIVGGDFRLNRSDYAGSTIDPSLGSGLFSGRLQDGSVFIFRDTDHLNNVKLTRVALPEINLDPIVIDSANHGMPSGLSSGQTLTLKEGGVLGMNYAVFDAELHIEGGHLGDNAELAYSTVNISGGTVGKQMRALLGSTVNITGGVIGSDYSANAYSDTHISGGVIGGAFRAHSGSDVNISGGEFTGRFLALDDSHVRFFGSAFYVDGVLIDGLALGETVSIDQRNVELAGVLADGSDFSFMLNTESNNQNPADLFREDALITITLTQVLGDYNLNGTVDAADYTVWADNFGSTTNLAADGNGNGIIDAADYTVWQDNFGAGNASALSLLPIPEPGTLALLGLGLPMMLRRRAAA
;
A
#
# COMPACT_ATOMS: atom_id res chain seq x y z
N MET A 1 -51.83 -50.02 -0.13
CA MET A 1 -51.57 -50.82 1.09
C MET A 1 -51.45 -49.84 2.25
N PHE A 2 -52.55 -49.49 2.93
CA PHE A 2 -53.05 -50.04 4.23
C PHE A 2 -52.07 -49.76 5.40
N PHE A 3 -52.38 -49.17 6.57
CA PHE A 3 -53.56 -48.67 7.34
C PHE A 3 -52.98 -47.72 8.45
N SER A 4 -53.50 -46.52 8.75
CA SER A 4 -54.47 -46.07 9.80
C SER A 4 -54.17 -46.24 11.31
N HIS A 5 -54.40 -45.14 12.07
CA HIS A 5 -54.87 -45.02 13.49
C HIS A 5 -53.95 -45.61 14.60
N GLU A 6 -53.84 -45.14 15.86
CA GLU A 6 -54.81 -44.54 16.79
C GLU A 6 -54.10 -43.93 18.04
N LYS A 7 -54.87 -43.15 18.82
CA LYS A 7 -54.58 -42.49 20.11
C LYS A 7 -54.12 -43.40 21.26
N MET A 8 -53.36 -42.85 22.22
CA MET A 8 -53.43 -43.19 23.67
C MET A 8 -53.07 -41.93 24.49
N THR A 9 -54.01 -41.24 25.15
CA THR A 9 -54.61 -41.45 26.49
C THR A 9 -53.68 -41.23 27.70
N ASN A 10 -54.15 -40.30 28.52
CA ASN A 10 -53.66 -39.84 29.81
C ASN A 10 -54.03 -40.86 30.91
N ARG A 11 -53.12 -41.21 31.84
CA ARG A 11 -53.47 -41.54 33.24
C ARG A 11 -52.28 -41.57 34.21
N SER A 12 -52.59 -40.97 35.35
CA SER A 12 -51.90 -40.71 36.61
C SER A 12 -51.41 -41.90 37.45
N ARG A 13 -50.49 -41.55 38.39
CA ARG A 13 -50.19 -42.06 39.76
C ARG A 13 -48.67 -42.25 39.87
N GLY A 14 -47.88 -41.57 40.71
CA GLY A 14 -48.09 -41.03 42.05
C GLY A 14 -47.07 -41.72 42.98
N PHE A 15 -46.03 -41.02 43.44
CA PHE A 15 -45.16 -41.47 44.54
C PHE A 15 -44.63 -40.29 45.36
N ILE A 16 -44.36 -40.59 46.62
CA ILE A 16 -44.46 -39.76 47.82
C ILE A 16 -43.10 -39.16 48.24
N PHE A 17 -43.20 -38.03 48.94
CA PHE A 17 -42.23 -37.24 49.72
C PHE A 17 -40.99 -37.94 50.32
N GLY A 18 -39.88 -37.19 50.34
CA GLY A 18 -38.89 -37.24 51.42
C GLY A 18 -37.56 -36.55 51.10
N GLY A 19 -37.29 -35.39 51.71
CA GLY A 19 -35.91 -34.90 51.94
C GLY A 19 -35.55 -33.55 51.33
N SER A 20 -35.34 -32.56 52.21
CA SER A 20 -35.01 -31.15 51.98
C SER A 20 -33.96 -30.83 50.91
N VAL A 21 -34.31 -29.89 50.02
CA VAL A 21 -33.39 -28.94 49.41
C VAL A 21 -33.95 -27.55 49.66
N VAL A 22 -33.22 -26.75 50.44
CA VAL A 22 -33.49 -25.31 50.60
C VAL A 22 -33.08 -24.64 49.28
N LEU A 23 -34.06 -24.40 48.42
CA LEU A 23 -33.93 -23.47 47.29
C LEU A 23 -33.92 -22.06 47.87
N ALA A 24 -32.77 -21.40 47.83
CA ALA A 24 -32.68 -19.95 48.00
C ALA A 24 -33.51 -19.28 46.90
N ASN A 25 -34.40 -18.40 47.32
CA ASN A 25 -35.38 -17.69 46.50
C ASN A 25 -34.79 -17.11 45.21
N LEU A 26 -35.32 -17.56 44.07
CA LEU A 26 -35.46 -16.71 42.89
C LEU A 26 -36.42 -15.58 43.29
N MET A 27 -35.90 -14.39 43.62
CA MET A 27 -36.73 -13.18 43.60
C MET A 27 -37.07 -12.88 42.13
N TRP A 28 -38.32 -13.13 41.77
CA TRP A 28 -38.91 -12.56 40.57
C TRP A 28 -38.96 -11.04 40.78
N PRO A 29 -38.61 -10.20 39.79
CA PRO A 29 -38.76 -8.76 39.94
C PRO A 29 -40.22 -8.45 40.26
N THR A 30 -40.42 -7.50 41.17
CA THR A 30 -41.72 -6.92 41.50
C THR A 30 -42.47 -6.49 40.22
N PRO A 31 -43.81 -6.45 40.22
CA PRO A 31 -44.57 -5.98 39.06
C PRO A 31 -44.04 -4.60 38.65
N GLU A 32 -43.71 -4.43 37.37
CA GLU A 32 -43.19 -3.16 36.86
C GLU A 32 -44.21 -2.05 37.12
N SER A 33 -43.83 -1.05 37.93
CA SER A 33 -44.71 0.06 38.27
C SER A 33 -44.87 1.00 37.07
N SER A 34 -46.09 1.47 36.85
CA SER A 34 -46.41 2.56 35.91
C SER A 34 -46.13 3.95 36.51
N SER A 35 -45.29 4.02 37.54
CA SER A 35 -44.95 5.26 38.25
C SER A 35 -43.45 5.28 38.54
N GLN A 36 -42.85 6.46 38.44
CA GLN A 36 -41.46 6.68 38.84
C GLN A 36 -41.28 6.46 40.35
N THR A 37 -40.09 6.04 40.76
CA THR A 37 -39.75 5.85 42.19
C THR A 37 -39.08 7.09 42.80
N LEU A 38 -38.39 7.87 41.96
CA LEU A 38 -37.75 9.13 42.35
C LEU A 38 -38.70 10.33 42.15
N PRO A 39 -38.50 11.43 42.89
CA PRO A 39 -39.32 12.63 42.72
C PRO A 39 -39.08 13.29 41.35
N SER A 40 -40.11 13.95 40.80
CA SER A 40 -39.96 14.77 39.59
C SER A 40 -39.06 15.99 39.83
N GLY A 41 -38.46 16.52 38.76
CA GLY A 41 -37.59 17.69 38.80
C GLY A 41 -36.11 17.35 38.55
N THR A 42 -35.20 18.17 39.03
CA THR A 42 -33.76 17.93 38.91
C THR A 42 -33.25 17.15 40.12
N ILE A 43 -32.54 16.06 39.85
CA ILE A 43 -31.92 15.21 40.86
C ILE A 43 -30.42 15.17 40.56
N ASP A 44 -29.59 15.35 41.58
CA ASP A 44 -28.13 15.33 41.45
C ASP A 44 -27.53 14.18 42.30
N ALA A 45 -26.69 13.36 41.67
CA ALA A 45 -25.93 12.30 42.29
C ALA A 45 -24.43 12.54 42.07
N PRO A 46 -23.64 12.92 43.10
CA PRO A 46 -24.01 13.21 44.49
C PRO A 46 -24.74 14.57 44.66
N PRO A 47 -25.36 14.83 45.83
CA PRO A 47 -25.26 14.05 47.08
C PRO A 47 -26.22 12.86 47.17
N MET A 48 -27.20 12.75 46.27
CA MET A 48 -28.16 11.66 46.34
C MET A 48 -27.51 10.35 45.90
N VAL A 49 -27.59 9.32 46.75
CA VAL A 49 -27.24 7.95 46.36
C VAL A 49 -28.51 7.29 45.84
N ILE A 50 -28.47 6.82 44.60
CA ILE A 50 -29.62 6.17 43.96
C ILE A 50 -29.45 4.65 44.11
N GLY A 51 -30.44 3.99 44.72
CA GLY A 51 -30.43 2.56 44.96
C GLY A 51 -30.64 1.70 43.72
N ASP A 52 -30.66 0.38 43.91
CA ASP A 52 -31.02 -0.56 42.85
C ASP A 52 -32.52 -0.45 42.50
N SER A 53 -32.85 -0.68 41.22
CA SER A 53 -34.23 -0.72 40.69
C SER A 53 -35.04 0.58 40.82
N GLU A 54 -34.36 1.72 41.01
CA GLU A 54 -34.98 3.05 40.97
C GLU A 54 -35.31 3.48 39.53
N SER A 55 -36.18 4.49 39.38
CA SER A 55 -36.62 5.02 38.09
C SER A 55 -36.96 6.50 38.11
N ILE A 56 -36.76 7.16 36.96
CA ILE A 56 -37.25 8.51 36.66
C ILE A 56 -38.28 8.47 35.51
N GLY A 57 -39.27 9.36 35.58
CA GLY A 57 -40.32 9.53 34.58
C GLY A 57 -40.44 10.98 34.09
N ALA A 58 -41.60 11.35 33.54
CA ALA A 58 -41.78 12.63 32.87
C ALA A 58 -41.39 13.85 33.72
N ASN A 59 -40.81 14.87 33.06
CA ASN A 59 -40.31 16.12 33.65
C ASN A 59 -39.26 15.90 34.75
N THR A 60 -38.34 14.98 34.52
CA THR A 60 -37.29 14.63 35.48
C THR A 60 -35.94 14.56 34.79
N THR A 61 -34.95 15.23 35.36
CA THR A 61 -33.56 15.18 34.92
C THR A 61 -32.70 14.66 36.07
N LEU A 62 -31.99 13.56 35.85
CA LEU A 62 -31.00 13.04 36.77
C LEU A 62 -29.59 13.38 36.25
N ASN A 63 -28.82 14.14 37.02
CA ASN A 63 -27.41 14.40 36.74
C ASN A 63 -26.53 13.51 37.61
N VAL A 64 -25.62 12.77 36.99
CA VAL A 64 -24.60 11.96 37.64
C VAL A 64 -23.25 12.65 37.41
N TYR A 65 -22.66 13.15 38.50
CA TYR A 65 -21.35 13.78 38.53
C TYR A 65 -20.29 12.82 39.09
N ASP A 66 -19.05 13.28 39.19
CA ASP A 66 -17.97 12.52 39.81
C ASP A 66 -18.32 12.03 41.21
N ALA A 67 -17.93 10.79 41.50
CA ALA A 67 -18.30 10.04 42.71
C ALA A 67 -19.80 9.77 42.90
N GLY A 68 -20.66 10.14 41.93
CA GLY A 68 -22.07 9.76 41.92
C GLY A 68 -22.27 8.28 41.69
N VAL A 69 -23.26 7.68 42.36
CA VAL A 69 -23.56 6.25 42.24
C VAL A 69 -25.06 6.07 42.00
N VAL A 70 -25.38 5.40 40.90
CA VAL A 70 -26.70 4.88 40.57
C VAL A 70 -26.65 3.36 40.56
N GLY A 71 -27.56 2.73 41.31
CA GLY A 71 -27.64 1.28 41.43
C GLY A 71 -27.96 0.55 40.13
N ASN A 72 -27.99 -0.77 40.22
CA ASN A 72 -28.32 -1.68 39.13
C ASN A 72 -29.80 -1.58 38.78
N PHE A 73 -30.16 -1.99 37.55
CA PHE A 73 -31.54 -2.05 37.06
C PHE A 73 -32.28 -0.70 37.06
N PHE A 74 -31.53 0.41 37.01
CA PHE A 74 -32.09 1.75 36.93
C PHE A 74 -32.90 1.94 35.64
N LYS A 75 -34.02 2.66 35.72
CA LYS A 75 -34.90 2.91 34.57
C LYS A 75 -35.05 4.40 34.26
N VAL A 76 -34.88 4.76 33.00
CA VAL A 76 -35.14 6.11 32.47
C VAL A 76 -36.37 6.04 31.57
N GLY A 77 -37.45 6.70 31.97
CA GLY A 77 -38.75 6.55 31.33
C GLY A 77 -39.52 5.33 31.83
N LEU A 78 -40.77 5.19 31.39
CA LEU A 78 -41.73 4.19 31.90
C LEU A 78 -42.23 3.26 30.78
N ILE A 79 -42.51 1.99 31.11
CA ILE A 79 -42.70 0.94 30.10
C ILE A 79 -43.99 1.07 29.27
N ASN A 80 -45.04 1.71 29.79
CA ASN A 80 -46.36 1.75 29.15
C ASN A 80 -46.81 3.15 28.72
N GLU A 81 -45.92 4.14 28.79
CA GLU A 81 -46.20 5.52 28.40
C GLU A 81 -44.95 6.17 27.81
N THR A 82 -45.12 7.00 26.79
CA THR A 82 -44.04 7.86 26.30
C THR A 82 -43.87 8.99 27.31
N THR A 83 -42.71 9.02 27.97
CA THR A 83 -42.41 10.09 28.92
C THR A 83 -41.90 11.33 28.19
N LEU A 84 -42.20 12.52 28.70
CA LEU A 84 -41.72 13.79 28.12
C LEU A 84 -40.71 14.42 29.06
N ASN A 85 -39.63 14.99 28.52
CA ASN A 85 -38.59 15.66 29.29
C ASN A 85 -37.98 14.75 30.39
N THR A 86 -37.61 13.52 30.03
CA THR A 86 -36.99 12.55 30.94
C THR A 86 -35.54 12.33 30.53
N GLU A 87 -34.61 12.82 31.33
CA GLU A 87 -33.19 12.87 30.96
C GLU A 87 -32.29 12.28 32.04
N LEU A 88 -31.27 11.52 31.63
CA LEU A 88 -30.15 11.08 32.45
C LEU A 88 -28.86 11.65 31.86
N ASN A 89 -28.24 12.58 32.57
CA ASN A 89 -26.97 13.20 32.19
C ASN A 89 -25.84 12.61 33.03
N ILE A 90 -24.85 11.99 32.39
CA ILE A 90 -23.72 11.33 33.04
C ILE A 90 -22.44 12.04 32.62
N SER A 91 -21.90 12.86 33.53
CA SER A 91 -20.63 13.57 33.33
C SER A 91 -19.47 12.90 34.06
N GLY A 92 -19.76 12.02 35.02
CA GLY A 92 -18.82 11.29 35.85
C GLY A 92 -19.52 10.16 36.62
N GLY A 93 -18.83 9.55 37.58
CA GLY A 93 -19.43 8.55 38.48
C GLY A 93 -19.76 7.20 37.83
N GLU A 94 -20.60 6.42 38.50
CA GLU A 94 -20.99 5.06 38.09
C GLU A 94 -22.52 4.90 38.03
N VAL A 95 -23.00 4.33 36.92
CA VAL A 95 -24.33 3.76 36.79
C VAL A 95 -24.17 2.24 36.70
N GLY A 96 -24.91 1.51 37.54
CA GLY A 96 -24.84 0.07 37.65
C GLY A 96 -25.25 -0.69 36.37
N ARG A 97 -25.34 -2.01 36.48
CA ARG A 97 -25.67 -2.90 35.35
C ARG A 97 -27.16 -2.81 34.99
N ASN A 98 -27.52 -3.22 33.78
CA ASN A 98 -28.91 -3.30 33.30
C ASN A 98 -29.68 -1.96 33.34
N LEU A 99 -29.02 -0.84 33.08
CA LEU A 99 -29.72 0.41 32.77
C LEU A 99 -30.73 0.16 31.65
N THR A 100 -31.99 0.54 31.84
CA THR A 100 -33.03 0.43 30.81
C THR A 100 -33.63 1.79 30.52
N VAL A 101 -33.64 2.18 29.25
CA VAL A 101 -34.22 3.44 28.78
C VAL A 101 -35.43 3.12 27.92
N TYR A 102 -36.58 3.65 28.31
CA TYR A 102 -37.86 3.49 27.63
C TYR A 102 -38.24 4.75 26.85
N SER A 103 -39.36 4.68 26.12
CA SER A 103 -39.83 5.71 25.20
C SER A 103 -39.86 7.12 25.81
N GLY A 104 -39.21 8.06 25.11
CA GLY A 104 -39.06 9.46 25.49
C GLY A 104 -38.00 9.72 26.58
N GLY A 105 -37.28 8.69 27.01
CA GLY A 105 -36.07 8.83 27.80
C GLY A 105 -34.84 9.16 26.94
N VAL A 106 -34.02 10.08 27.42
CA VAL A 106 -32.76 10.48 26.79
C VAL A 106 -31.61 10.26 27.76
N VAL A 107 -30.53 9.65 27.29
CA VAL A 107 -29.28 9.52 28.04
C VAL A 107 -28.17 10.31 27.34
N ASN A 108 -27.58 11.26 28.05
CA ASN A 108 -26.42 12.01 27.61
C ASN A 108 -25.21 11.61 28.44
N MET A 109 -24.19 11.03 27.83
CA MET A 109 -22.99 10.57 28.52
C MET A 109 -21.75 11.27 27.97
N SER A 110 -21.05 12.03 28.81
CA SER A 110 -19.79 12.71 28.49
C SER A 110 -18.60 12.23 29.34
N GLY A 111 -18.85 11.42 30.37
CA GLY A 111 -17.85 10.80 31.23
C GLY A 111 -18.45 9.66 32.06
N GLY A 112 -17.71 9.17 33.05
CA GLY A 112 -18.18 8.11 33.95
C GLY A 112 -18.25 6.71 33.33
N ILE A 113 -18.88 5.79 34.05
CA ILE A 113 -19.01 4.38 33.68
C ILE A 113 -20.47 3.93 33.77
N ILE A 114 -20.98 3.28 32.72
CA ILE A 114 -22.20 2.48 32.78
C ILE A 114 -21.80 1.01 32.81
N GLY A 115 -22.40 0.24 33.71
CA GLY A 115 -22.19 -1.20 33.82
C GLY A 115 -22.63 -1.98 32.58
N ARG A 116 -22.54 -3.30 32.67
CA ARG A 116 -22.90 -4.22 31.57
C ARG A 116 -24.40 -4.20 31.27
N THR A 117 -24.74 -4.60 30.04
CA THR A 117 -26.10 -4.82 29.52
C THR A 117 -27.07 -3.62 29.53
N PRO A 118 -26.62 -2.38 29.24
CA PRO A 118 -27.55 -1.27 29.05
C PRO A 118 -28.47 -1.53 27.85
N SER A 119 -29.74 -1.15 27.98
CA SER A 119 -30.77 -1.39 26.97
C SER A 119 -31.57 -0.12 26.69
N ILE A 120 -31.56 0.32 25.43
CA ILE A 120 -32.29 1.49 24.91
C ILE A 120 -33.45 0.98 24.06
N LEU A 121 -34.67 1.41 24.35
CA LEU A 121 -35.88 0.81 23.79
C LEU A 121 -36.88 1.87 23.33
N ARG A 122 -37.61 1.58 22.24
CA ARG A 122 -38.87 2.26 21.85
C ARG A 122 -38.72 3.77 21.61
N GLY A 123 -37.85 4.16 20.68
CA GLY A 123 -37.62 5.58 20.34
C GLY A 123 -36.84 6.37 21.38
N ALA A 124 -36.22 5.70 22.34
CA ALA A 124 -35.33 6.33 23.30
C ALA A 124 -33.99 6.72 22.66
N GLU A 125 -33.30 7.69 23.26
CA GLU A 125 -32.06 8.24 22.73
C GLU A 125 -30.89 8.01 23.69
N PHE A 126 -29.73 7.67 23.11
CA PHE A 126 -28.48 7.55 23.85
C PHE A 126 -27.35 8.24 23.07
N HIS A 127 -26.74 9.25 23.71
CA HIS A 127 -25.65 10.05 23.15
C HIS A 127 -24.38 9.82 23.96
N LEU A 128 -23.37 9.22 23.33
CA LEU A 128 -22.06 8.95 23.91
C LEU A 128 -21.01 9.90 23.35
N SER A 129 -20.52 10.82 24.18
CA SER A 129 -19.46 11.77 23.82
C SER A 129 -18.16 11.54 24.62
N GLY A 130 -18.21 10.74 25.69
CA GLY A 130 -17.08 10.37 26.53
C GLY A 130 -17.47 9.33 27.59
N GLY A 131 -16.49 8.77 28.30
CA GLY A 131 -16.71 7.74 29.31
C GLY A 131 -16.76 6.30 28.75
N THR A 132 -17.18 5.35 29.59
CA THR A 132 -17.16 3.91 29.27
C THR A 132 -18.51 3.26 29.48
N VAL A 133 -19.06 2.65 28.43
CA VAL A 133 -20.24 1.80 28.49
C VAL A 133 -19.80 0.35 28.47
N GLY A 134 -20.25 -0.43 29.44
CA GLY A 134 -19.93 -1.85 29.55
C GLY A 134 -20.42 -2.70 28.38
N GLU A 135 -20.07 -3.98 28.41
CA GLU A 135 -20.40 -4.96 27.37
C GLU A 135 -21.91 -5.16 27.17
N LEU A 136 -22.27 -5.74 26.02
CA LEU A 136 -23.64 -6.19 25.70
C LEU A 136 -24.67 -5.06 25.63
N PHE A 137 -24.26 -3.89 25.14
CA PHE A 137 -25.16 -2.78 24.85
C PHE A 137 -26.24 -3.20 23.85
N ARG A 138 -27.49 -2.81 24.10
CA ARG A 138 -28.62 -3.11 23.25
C ARG A 138 -29.40 -1.85 22.93
N ALA A 139 -29.64 -1.57 21.65
CA ALA A 139 -30.63 -0.59 21.23
C ALA A 139 -31.69 -1.26 20.36
N ARG A 140 -32.98 -1.02 20.64
CA ARG A 140 -34.09 -1.70 19.96
C ARG A 140 -35.28 -0.78 19.68
N TYR A 141 -36.05 -1.11 18.64
CA TYR A 141 -37.35 -0.51 18.34
C TYR A 141 -37.26 1.01 18.12
N ASP A 142 -36.67 1.42 16.99
CA ASP A 142 -36.58 2.80 16.51
C ASP A 142 -35.83 3.77 17.44
N SER A 143 -34.93 3.25 18.29
CA SER A 143 -34.07 4.05 19.16
C SER A 143 -32.98 4.77 18.38
N ILE A 144 -32.42 5.84 18.95
CA ILE A 144 -31.30 6.59 18.37
C ILE A 144 -30.06 6.35 19.23
N PHE A 145 -28.98 5.88 18.60
CA PHE A 145 -27.68 5.80 19.24
C PHE A 145 -26.69 6.66 18.47
N SER A 146 -26.06 7.60 19.17
CA SER A 146 -25.02 8.44 18.58
C SER A 146 -23.76 8.41 19.44
N MET A 147 -22.62 8.39 18.77
CA MET A 147 -21.32 8.29 19.38
C MET A 147 -20.35 9.27 18.72
N SER A 148 -19.83 10.21 19.49
CA SER A 148 -18.81 11.18 19.09
C SER A 148 -17.52 11.04 19.88
N GLY A 149 -17.51 10.21 20.92
CA GLY A 149 -16.35 9.90 21.75
C GLY A 149 -16.65 8.75 22.72
N GLY A 150 -15.73 8.45 23.64
CA GLY A 150 -15.89 7.40 24.64
C GLY A 150 -15.65 5.98 24.11
N TYR A 151 -15.94 5.00 24.96
CA TYR A 151 -15.73 3.58 24.70
C TYR A 151 -17.01 2.78 24.91
N LEU A 152 -17.36 1.94 23.93
CA LEU A 152 -18.41 0.96 24.02
C LEU A 152 -17.80 -0.44 24.05
N GLY A 153 -18.03 -1.17 25.15
CA GLY A 153 -17.50 -2.52 25.32
C GLY A 153 -18.02 -3.54 24.31
N LYS A 154 -17.51 -4.77 24.41
CA LYS A 154 -17.77 -5.85 23.45
C LYS A 154 -19.24 -6.14 23.22
N SER A 155 -19.55 -6.56 21.99
CA SER A 155 -20.82 -7.15 21.59
C SER A 155 -22.01 -6.21 21.75
N ALA A 156 -22.00 -5.09 21.04
CA ALA A 156 -23.16 -4.22 20.92
C ALA A 156 -24.14 -4.77 19.86
N THR A 157 -25.43 -4.80 20.20
CA THR A 157 -26.50 -5.23 19.28
C THR A 157 -27.52 -4.11 19.12
N ILE A 158 -27.70 -3.64 17.90
CA ILE A 158 -28.65 -2.56 17.58
C ILE A 158 -29.67 -3.11 16.58
N THR A 159 -30.96 -3.10 16.91
CA THR A 159 -32.01 -3.82 16.14
C THR A 159 -33.26 -3.00 15.87
N THR A 160 -33.82 -3.07 14.66
CA THR A 160 -35.14 -2.50 14.28
C THR A 160 -35.18 -0.97 14.22
N GLY A 161 -35.10 -0.41 13.02
CA GLY A 161 -35.38 0.99 12.67
C GLY A 161 -34.45 2.06 13.27
N ASN A 162 -33.34 1.66 13.89
CA ASN A 162 -32.42 2.61 14.53
C ASN A 162 -31.52 3.32 13.52
N THR A 163 -31.20 4.57 13.82
CA THR A 163 -30.08 5.28 13.19
C THR A 163 -28.90 5.24 14.14
N VAL A 164 -27.74 4.79 13.64
CA VAL A 164 -26.49 4.73 14.40
C VAL A 164 -25.50 5.70 13.78
N ASN A 165 -25.15 6.75 14.51
CA ASN A 165 -24.20 7.76 14.04
C ASN A 165 -22.90 7.66 14.83
N ILE A 166 -21.79 7.33 14.17
CA ILE A 166 -20.47 7.20 14.78
C ILE A 166 -19.54 8.22 14.11
N SER A 167 -19.09 9.19 14.90
CA SER A 167 -18.21 10.29 14.47
C SER A 167 -16.89 10.32 15.26
N GLY A 168 -16.78 9.52 16.32
CA GLY A 168 -15.60 9.40 17.18
C GLY A 168 -15.77 8.31 18.23
N GLY A 169 -14.72 8.09 19.03
CA GLY A 169 -14.68 7.03 20.05
C GLY A 169 -14.41 5.63 19.48
N GLU A 170 -14.51 4.61 20.35
CA GLU A 170 -14.18 3.22 20.02
C GLU A 170 -15.29 2.24 20.46
N ILE A 171 -15.69 1.36 19.53
CA ILE A 171 -16.52 0.19 19.79
C ILE A 171 -15.61 -1.04 19.65
N ASP A 172 -15.41 -1.79 20.74
CA ASP A 172 -14.39 -2.85 20.83
C ASP A 172 -14.52 -3.93 19.73
N SER A 173 -15.54 -4.78 19.77
CA SER A 173 -15.69 -5.85 18.77
C SER A 173 -17.12 -6.36 18.65
N SER A 174 -17.39 -7.06 17.54
CA SER A 174 -18.63 -7.82 17.32
C SER A 174 -19.89 -6.95 17.37
N LEU A 175 -19.80 -5.76 16.77
CA LEU A 175 -20.97 -4.92 16.54
C LEU A 175 -21.92 -5.65 15.58
N GLN A 176 -23.17 -5.79 15.98
CA GLN A 176 -24.23 -6.32 15.12
C GLN A 176 -25.32 -5.29 15.00
N ILE A 177 -25.64 -4.92 13.75
CA ILE A 177 -26.70 -3.95 13.49
C ILE A 177 -27.68 -4.54 12.49
N SER A 178 -28.93 -4.67 12.89
CA SER A 178 -30.02 -5.20 12.07
C SER A 178 -31.14 -4.19 11.92
N ASP A 179 -31.57 -3.96 10.68
CA ASP A 179 -32.67 -3.06 10.30
C ASP A 179 -32.48 -1.61 10.80
N GLY A 180 -32.10 -0.70 9.89
CA GLY A 180 -31.81 0.71 10.19
C GLY A 180 -30.81 1.32 9.21
N GLU A 181 -29.97 2.24 9.69
CA GLU A 181 -28.85 2.81 8.93
C GLU A 181 -27.67 3.11 9.88
N VAL A 182 -26.45 2.88 9.41
CA VAL A 182 -25.22 3.15 10.16
C VAL A 182 -24.41 4.17 9.39
N ASN A 183 -24.16 5.31 10.01
CA ASN A 183 -23.35 6.39 9.44
C ASN A 183 -22.04 6.47 10.23
N ILE A 184 -20.93 6.24 9.54
CA ILE A 184 -19.58 6.27 10.10
C ILE A 184 -18.82 7.41 9.42
N THR A 185 -18.57 8.47 10.17
CA THR A 185 -17.79 9.63 9.72
C THR A 185 -16.45 9.76 10.44
N GLY A 186 -16.25 8.98 11.51
CA GLY A 186 -15.03 8.95 12.33
C GLY A 186 -15.11 7.82 13.36
N GLY A 187 -14.13 7.75 14.26
CA GLY A 187 -14.06 6.72 15.31
C GLY A 187 -13.60 5.34 14.81
N ILE A 188 -13.63 4.35 15.71
CA ILE A 188 -13.16 2.98 15.48
C ILE A 188 -14.28 2.00 15.84
N ILE A 189 -14.59 1.09 14.93
CA ILE A 189 -15.34 -0.13 15.18
C ILE A 189 -14.35 -1.27 15.01
N GLY A 190 -14.06 -2.06 16.04
CA GLY A 190 -13.12 -3.16 15.90
C GLY A 190 -13.70 -4.36 15.13
N ASN A 191 -13.09 -5.52 15.34
CA ASN A 191 -13.25 -6.65 14.42
C ASN A 191 -14.65 -7.31 14.47
N GLY A 192 -15.03 -7.95 13.36
CA GLY A 192 -16.24 -8.77 13.26
C GLY A 192 -17.52 -7.96 13.22
N PHE A 193 -17.51 -6.81 12.54
CA PHE A 193 -18.72 -6.02 12.31
C PHE A 193 -19.65 -6.77 11.32
N ASP A 194 -20.82 -7.18 11.80
CA ASP A 194 -21.84 -7.82 10.99
C ASP A 194 -22.97 -6.83 10.67
N ALA A 195 -22.98 -6.31 9.45
CA ALA A 195 -24.00 -5.38 8.99
C ALA A 195 -25.20 -6.11 8.35
N PHE A 196 -26.26 -6.27 9.13
CA PHE A 196 -27.60 -6.66 8.65
C PHE A 196 -28.41 -5.43 8.21
N THR A 197 -27.74 -4.36 7.79
CA THR A 197 -28.33 -3.07 7.46
C THR A 197 -27.51 -2.29 6.45
N THR A 198 -27.99 -1.12 6.01
CA THR A 198 -27.19 -0.20 5.18
C THR A 198 -26.11 0.47 6.02
N VAL A 199 -24.87 0.48 5.51
CA VAL A 199 -23.73 1.18 6.10
C VAL A 199 -23.28 2.28 5.15
N ASN A 200 -23.20 3.52 5.63
CA ASN A 200 -22.57 4.63 4.96
C ASN A 200 -21.31 5.02 5.73
N MET A 201 -20.18 4.98 5.05
CA MET A 201 -18.88 5.27 5.65
C MET A 201 -18.14 6.29 4.80
N SER A 202 -17.84 7.44 5.38
CA SER A 202 -17.06 8.51 4.77
C SER A 202 -15.76 8.84 5.53
N GLY A 203 -15.54 8.19 6.68
CA GLY A 203 -14.35 8.30 7.51
C GLY A 203 -14.33 7.23 8.60
N GLY A 204 -13.35 7.30 9.51
CA GLY A 204 -13.21 6.33 10.60
C GLY A 204 -12.57 5.00 10.17
N VAL A 205 -12.56 4.04 11.10
CA VAL A 205 -11.97 2.71 10.92
C VAL A 205 -12.99 1.63 11.29
N VAL A 206 -13.18 0.65 10.41
CA VAL A 206 -13.81 -0.64 10.71
C VAL A 206 -12.72 -1.70 10.67
N GLY A 207 -12.60 -2.52 11.71
CA GLY A 207 -11.59 -3.56 11.83
C GLY A 207 -11.77 -4.71 10.84
N ASP A 208 -11.01 -5.78 11.07
CA ASP A 208 -11.04 -6.97 10.22
C ASP A 208 -12.39 -7.70 10.30
N GLN A 209 -12.66 -8.54 9.30
CA GLN A 209 -13.84 -9.41 9.24
C GLN A 209 -15.17 -8.64 9.20
N PHE A 210 -15.19 -7.47 8.58
CA PHE A 210 -16.44 -6.80 8.25
C PHE A 210 -17.27 -7.69 7.30
N THR A 211 -18.56 -7.86 7.57
CA THR A 211 -19.46 -8.60 6.69
C THR A 211 -20.68 -7.75 6.33
N ALA A 212 -20.82 -7.43 5.04
CA ALA A 212 -22.07 -6.96 4.49
C ALA A 212 -23.00 -8.17 4.31
N LYS A 213 -24.01 -8.30 5.16
CA LYS A 213 -24.90 -9.47 5.15
C LYS A 213 -25.83 -9.47 3.92
N THR A 214 -26.49 -10.61 3.71
CA THR A 214 -27.31 -10.89 2.53
C THR A 214 -28.29 -9.77 2.20
N GLY A 215 -28.25 -9.26 0.96
CA GLY A 215 -29.16 -8.23 0.47
C GLY A 215 -28.91 -6.81 1.00
N LYS A 216 -27.83 -6.58 1.76
CA LYS A 216 -27.54 -5.28 2.38
C LYS A 216 -26.59 -4.42 1.56
N ARG A 217 -26.53 -3.12 1.90
CA ARG A 217 -25.77 -2.13 1.14
C ARG A 217 -24.65 -1.55 1.97
N VAL A 218 -23.50 -1.33 1.35
CA VAL A 218 -22.36 -0.60 1.93
C VAL A 218 -21.94 0.46 0.94
N TYR A 219 -21.94 1.71 1.39
CA TYR A 219 -21.39 2.85 0.66
C TYR A 219 -20.14 3.31 1.40
N PHE A 220 -18.98 3.22 0.74
CA PHE A 220 -17.67 3.51 1.31
C PHE A 220 -16.96 4.55 0.46
N SER A 221 -16.88 5.78 0.97
CA SER A 221 -16.27 6.93 0.28
C SER A 221 -15.01 7.46 0.96
N GLY A 222 -14.69 6.98 2.16
CA GLY A 222 -13.49 7.38 2.91
C GLY A 222 -13.33 6.61 4.23
N GLY A 223 -12.15 6.67 4.82
CA GLY A 223 -11.78 5.89 6.01
C GLY A 223 -11.07 4.57 5.66
N GLU A 224 -11.07 3.63 6.60
CA GLU A 224 -10.42 2.32 6.46
C GLU A 224 -11.34 1.18 6.88
N ILE A 225 -11.47 0.16 6.03
CA ILE A 225 -12.04 -1.15 6.39
C ILE A 225 -10.87 -2.14 6.42
N GLY A 226 -10.77 -2.92 7.50
CA GLY A 226 -9.73 -3.93 7.69
C GLY A 226 -9.80 -5.08 6.69
N SER A 227 -8.99 -6.09 6.94
CA SER A 227 -8.87 -7.27 6.08
C SER A 227 -10.08 -8.20 6.20
N SER A 228 -10.25 -9.08 5.22
CA SER A 228 -11.33 -10.09 5.18
C SER A 228 -12.73 -9.49 5.16
N PHE A 229 -12.93 -8.37 4.46
CA PHE A 229 -14.27 -7.87 4.16
C PHE A 229 -15.02 -8.90 3.29
N LEU A 230 -16.23 -9.27 3.70
CA LEU A 230 -17.10 -10.18 2.94
C LEU A 230 -18.38 -9.46 2.46
N ALA A 231 -18.54 -9.36 1.15
CA ALA A 231 -19.80 -8.99 0.50
C ALA A 231 -20.64 -10.27 0.28
N SER A 232 -21.65 -10.48 1.13
CA SER A 232 -22.48 -11.70 1.09
C SER A 232 -23.45 -11.72 -0.10
N ALA A 233 -24.11 -12.86 -0.32
CA ALA A 233 -25.05 -13.04 -1.42
C ALA A 233 -26.10 -11.91 -1.50
N GLY A 234 -26.29 -11.33 -2.69
CA GLY A 234 -27.25 -10.26 -2.92
C GLY A 234 -26.88 -8.89 -2.34
N SER A 235 -25.74 -8.75 -1.64
CA SER A 235 -25.32 -7.45 -1.14
C SER A 235 -24.86 -6.55 -2.29
N ARG A 236 -24.90 -5.24 -2.05
CA ARG A 236 -24.34 -4.21 -2.93
C ARG A 236 -23.29 -3.41 -2.18
N VAL A 237 -22.04 -3.45 -2.65
CA VAL A 237 -20.92 -2.69 -2.05
C VAL A 237 -20.44 -1.68 -3.07
N GLU A 238 -20.38 -0.41 -2.67
CA GLU A 238 -19.87 0.69 -3.49
C GLU A 238 -18.67 1.31 -2.78
N ILE A 239 -17.51 1.24 -3.43
CA ILE A 239 -16.23 1.76 -2.94
C ILE A 239 -15.83 2.90 -3.89
N SER A 240 -15.88 4.13 -3.39
CA SER A 240 -15.53 5.34 -4.15
C SER A 240 -14.32 6.09 -3.57
N GLY A 241 -13.83 5.68 -2.41
CA GLY A 241 -12.65 6.23 -1.74
C GLY A 241 -12.27 5.41 -0.52
N GLY A 242 -11.23 5.84 0.21
CA GLY A 242 -10.73 5.12 1.39
C GLY A 242 -9.93 3.85 1.05
N ARG A 243 -9.62 3.07 2.09
CA ARG A 243 -8.84 1.84 2.00
C ARG A 243 -9.63 0.63 2.50
N VAL A 244 -9.73 -0.41 1.68
CA VAL A 244 -10.16 -1.75 2.10
C VAL A 244 -8.92 -2.63 2.20
N GLY A 245 -8.77 -3.35 3.31
CA GLY A 245 -7.65 -4.25 3.55
C GLY A 245 -7.64 -5.49 2.64
N ASN A 246 -6.72 -6.41 2.94
CA ASN A 246 -6.50 -7.61 2.12
C ASN A 246 -7.69 -8.57 2.21
N ARG A 247 -7.80 -9.48 1.24
CA ARG A 247 -8.78 -10.58 1.21
C ARG A 247 -10.24 -10.11 1.17
N PHE A 248 -10.52 -9.02 0.46
CA PHE A 248 -11.89 -8.64 0.15
C PHE A 248 -12.54 -9.70 -0.76
N ALA A 249 -13.66 -10.28 -0.32
CA ALA A 249 -14.36 -11.32 -1.05
C ALA A 249 -15.76 -10.88 -1.48
N ALA A 250 -16.03 -10.93 -2.80
CA ALA A 250 -17.35 -10.81 -3.39
C ALA A 250 -17.97 -12.22 -3.53
N ALA A 251 -18.96 -12.54 -2.71
CA ALA A 251 -19.60 -13.86 -2.70
C ALA A 251 -20.62 -14.03 -3.84
N SER A 252 -21.05 -15.27 -4.08
CA SER A 252 -22.07 -15.60 -5.09
C SER A 252 -23.30 -14.70 -4.96
N GLY A 253 -23.62 -13.95 -6.01
CA GLY A 253 -24.77 -13.07 -6.11
C GLY A 253 -24.57 -11.65 -5.54
N SER A 254 -23.39 -11.31 -5.01
CA SER A 254 -23.08 -9.93 -4.62
C SER A 254 -22.76 -9.07 -5.84
N ASN A 255 -23.02 -7.76 -5.74
CA ASN A 255 -22.58 -6.75 -6.70
C ASN A 255 -21.62 -5.78 -6.03
N VAL A 256 -20.42 -5.66 -6.56
CA VAL A 256 -19.37 -4.77 -6.04
C VAL A 256 -19.03 -3.74 -7.10
N TYR A 257 -18.98 -2.48 -6.72
CA TYR A 257 -18.62 -1.34 -7.57
C TYR A 257 -17.41 -0.65 -6.96
N ILE A 258 -16.33 -0.55 -7.72
CA ILE A 258 -15.09 0.14 -7.34
C ILE A 258 -14.89 1.28 -8.32
N THR A 259 -15.05 2.50 -7.83
CA THR A 259 -14.94 3.74 -8.62
C THR A 259 -13.80 4.63 -8.14
N GLY A 260 -13.20 4.32 -6.99
CA GLY A 260 -12.07 5.03 -6.38
C GLY A 260 -11.56 4.28 -5.16
N GLY A 261 -10.59 4.84 -4.45
CA GLY A 261 -9.97 4.21 -3.27
C GLY A 261 -9.07 3.02 -3.60
N THR A 262 -8.64 2.29 -2.57
CA THR A 262 -7.74 1.13 -2.71
C THR A 262 -8.39 -0.12 -2.10
N VAL A 263 -8.28 -1.25 -2.78
CA VAL A 263 -8.55 -2.59 -2.25
C VAL A 263 -7.23 -3.33 -2.14
N GLY A 264 -6.95 -3.92 -0.98
CA GLY A 264 -5.71 -4.64 -0.72
C GLY A 264 -5.54 -5.93 -1.54
N GLU A 265 -4.52 -6.69 -1.18
CA GLU A 265 -4.12 -7.93 -1.86
C GLU A 265 -5.15 -9.06 -1.69
N ASP A 266 -5.01 -10.13 -2.49
CA ASP A 266 -5.83 -11.35 -2.40
C ASP A 266 -7.34 -11.10 -2.60
N MET A 267 -7.74 -10.12 -3.42
CA MET A 267 -9.16 -9.92 -3.71
C MET A 267 -9.75 -11.17 -4.38
N LEU A 268 -10.97 -11.56 -4.00
CA LEU A 268 -11.67 -12.71 -4.55
C LEU A 268 -13.03 -12.32 -5.13
N ALA A 269 -13.20 -12.47 -6.44
CA ALA A 269 -14.52 -12.46 -7.07
C ALA A 269 -15.02 -13.91 -7.18
N LEU A 270 -15.83 -14.37 -6.22
CA LEU A 270 -16.27 -15.77 -6.20
C LEU A 270 -17.34 -16.05 -7.25
N SER A 271 -17.46 -17.33 -7.61
CA SER A 271 -18.44 -17.88 -8.55
C SER A 271 -19.86 -17.32 -8.33
N GLY A 272 -20.42 -16.63 -9.33
CA GLY A 272 -21.74 -16.01 -9.29
C GLY A 272 -21.76 -14.54 -8.81
N SER A 273 -20.62 -13.96 -8.45
CA SER A 273 -20.50 -12.52 -8.12
C SER A 273 -20.36 -11.65 -9.38
N ASN A 274 -20.69 -10.37 -9.23
CA ASN A 274 -20.46 -9.33 -10.24
C ASN A 274 -19.58 -8.22 -9.64
N VAL A 275 -18.47 -7.89 -10.30
CA VAL A 275 -17.58 -6.79 -9.90
C VAL A 275 -17.43 -5.81 -11.06
N TYR A 276 -17.61 -4.52 -10.78
CA TYR A 276 -17.47 -3.43 -11.73
C TYR A 276 -16.37 -2.50 -11.24
N ILE A 277 -15.36 -2.27 -12.08
CA ILE A 277 -14.19 -1.45 -11.77
C ILE A 277 -14.14 -0.33 -12.81
N SER A 278 -14.29 0.91 -12.37
CA SER A 278 -14.20 2.10 -13.24
C SER A 278 -13.18 3.11 -12.74
N GLY A 279 -12.53 2.84 -11.61
CA GLY A 279 -11.52 3.67 -10.96
C GLY A 279 -10.96 2.94 -9.73
N GLY A 280 -10.07 3.60 -8.99
CA GLY A 280 -9.42 3.02 -7.83
C GLY A 280 -8.33 1.99 -8.19
N GLU A 281 -7.74 1.40 -7.16
CA GLU A 281 -6.62 0.46 -7.26
C GLU A 281 -6.95 -0.84 -6.54
N ILE A 282 -6.62 -1.97 -7.16
CA ILE A 282 -6.70 -3.31 -6.56
C ILE A 282 -5.28 -3.86 -6.49
N GLY A 283 -4.89 -4.30 -5.29
CA GLY A 283 -3.57 -4.86 -5.03
C GLY A 283 -3.32 -6.21 -5.70
N ILE A 284 -2.20 -6.82 -5.30
CA ILE A 284 -1.67 -8.05 -5.88
C ILE A 284 -2.61 -9.25 -5.67
N ASP A 285 -2.59 -10.21 -6.59
CA ASP A 285 -3.29 -11.49 -6.50
C ASP A 285 -4.83 -11.38 -6.52
N PHE A 286 -5.38 -10.64 -7.50
CA PHE A 286 -6.82 -10.67 -7.74
C PHE A 286 -7.23 -11.96 -8.47
N ARG A 287 -8.09 -12.76 -7.83
CA ARG A 287 -8.62 -14.00 -8.41
C ARG A 287 -10.10 -13.88 -8.76
N ILE A 288 -10.43 -14.23 -10.00
CA ILE A 288 -11.77 -14.25 -10.54
C ILE A 288 -12.23 -15.69 -10.74
N GLY A 289 -13.25 -16.08 -9.99
CA GLY A 289 -13.86 -17.40 -9.98
C GLY A 289 -13.39 -18.29 -8.84
N SER A 290 -13.94 -19.50 -8.82
CA SER A 290 -13.48 -20.63 -8.00
C SER A 290 -13.47 -21.89 -8.86
N GLN A 291 -12.91 -23.00 -8.38
CA GLN A 291 -12.91 -24.28 -9.10
C GLN A 291 -14.31 -24.94 -9.19
N ILE A 292 -15.40 -24.24 -8.86
CA ILE A 292 -16.77 -24.79 -8.74
C ILE A 292 -17.77 -23.98 -9.60
N ASP A 293 -18.79 -24.68 -10.10
CA ASP A 293 -19.74 -24.42 -11.20
C ASP A 293 -20.59 -23.12 -11.24
N ARG A 294 -20.06 -21.93 -10.96
CA ARG A 294 -20.68 -20.66 -11.43
C ARG A 294 -19.64 -19.65 -11.91
N ALA A 295 -19.98 -18.92 -12.97
CA ALA A 295 -19.15 -17.84 -13.50
C ALA A 295 -19.12 -16.66 -12.52
N ALA A 296 -17.94 -16.21 -12.10
CA ALA A 296 -17.78 -14.84 -11.62
C ALA A 296 -17.66 -13.91 -12.83
N ASN A 297 -18.22 -12.70 -12.75
CA ASN A 297 -18.14 -11.73 -13.84
C ASN A 297 -17.47 -10.45 -13.34
N VAL A 298 -16.43 -10.01 -14.04
CA VAL A 298 -15.73 -8.76 -13.74
C VAL A 298 -15.65 -7.91 -14.99
N TRP A 299 -16.02 -6.64 -14.86
CA TRP A 299 -15.92 -5.63 -15.90
C TRP A 299 -15.02 -4.50 -15.44
N MET A 300 -13.99 -4.20 -16.22
CA MET A 300 -13.05 -3.12 -15.95
C MET A 300 -13.07 -2.11 -17.09
N SER A 301 -13.41 -0.87 -16.77
CA SER A 301 -13.46 0.27 -17.70
C SER A 301 -12.57 1.44 -17.29
N GLY A 302 -11.78 1.27 -16.23
CA GLY A 302 -10.93 2.28 -15.61
C GLY A 302 -10.29 1.72 -14.33
N GLY A 303 -9.46 2.51 -13.66
CA GLY A 303 -8.72 2.08 -12.46
C GLY A 303 -7.50 1.22 -12.78
N ALA A 304 -6.89 0.66 -11.73
CA ALA A 304 -5.70 -0.19 -11.84
C ALA A 304 -5.88 -1.50 -11.09
N ILE A 305 -5.42 -2.59 -11.69
CA ILE A 305 -5.12 -3.84 -11.00
C ILE A 305 -3.60 -3.97 -11.03
N ASP A 306 -2.98 -4.21 -9.90
CA ASP A 306 -1.55 -4.49 -9.78
C ASP A 306 -1.20 -5.82 -10.50
N ILE A 307 -0.17 -6.53 -10.05
CA ILE A 307 0.26 -7.77 -10.69
C ILE A 307 -0.58 -9.00 -10.29
N ARG A 308 -0.51 -10.04 -11.13
CA ARG A 308 -1.06 -11.39 -10.87
C ARG A 308 -2.60 -11.46 -10.82
N LEU A 309 -3.25 -11.05 -11.90
CA LEU A 309 -4.68 -11.28 -12.13
C LEU A 309 -4.94 -12.69 -12.66
N SER A 310 -5.69 -13.53 -11.94
CA SER A 310 -6.04 -14.89 -12.38
C SER A 310 -7.53 -15.01 -12.71
N VAL A 311 -7.86 -15.42 -13.94
CA VAL A 311 -9.23 -15.68 -14.38
C VAL A 311 -9.43 -17.18 -14.54
N LEU A 312 -10.18 -17.77 -13.62
CA LEU A 312 -10.40 -19.22 -13.56
C LEU A 312 -11.46 -19.69 -14.57
N ASN A 313 -11.47 -21.02 -14.78
CA ASN A 313 -12.42 -21.70 -15.66
C ASN A 313 -13.88 -21.29 -15.37
N GLY A 314 -14.64 -21.07 -16.45
CA GLY A 314 -16.05 -20.67 -16.39
C GLY A 314 -16.30 -19.22 -15.99
N SER A 315 -15.29 -18.47 -15.54
CA SER A 315 -15.44 -17.06 -15.15
C SER A 315 -15.09 -16.10 -16.28
N SER A 316 -15.63 -14.88 -16.20
CA SER A 316 -15.48 -13.86 -17.24
C SER A 316 -14.76 -12.61 -16.72
N PHE A 317 -13.82 -12.11 -17.51
CA PHE A 317 -13.17 -10.82 -17.29
C PHE A 317 -13.21 -10.01 -18.59
N ARG A 318 -13.79 -8.81 -18.54
CA ARG A 318 -13.82 -7.90 -19.68
C ARG A 318 -13.06 -6.62 -19.36
N LEU A 319 -11.99 -6.38 -20.10
CA LEU A 319 -11.13 -5.20 -19.99
C LEU A 319 -11.42 -4.23 -21.15
N SER A 320 -11.85 -3.01 -20.84
CA SER A 320 -12.06 -1.94 -21.84
C SER A 320 -11.46 -0.60 -21.44
N GLY A 321 -10.81 -0.52 -20.29
CA GLY A 321 -10.11 0.69 -19.84
C GLY A 321 -9.34 0.45 -18.55
N GLY A 322 -8.52 1.43 -18.17
CA GLY A 322 -7.59 1.32 -17.04
C GLY A 322 -6.32 0.53 -17.34
N THR A 323 -5.62 0.10 -16.29
CA THR A 323 -4.33 -0.61 -16.38
C THR A 323 -4.35 -1.93 -15.63
N VAL A 324 -3.75 -2.98 -16.21
CA VAL A 324 -3.54 -4.27 -15.53
C VAL A 324 -2.04 -4.55 -15.54
N GLY A 325 -1.46 -4.76 -14.37
CA GLY A 325 -0.06 -5.13 -14.24
C GLY A 325 0.24 -6.52 -14.80
N GLY A 326 1.53 -6.85 -14.89
CA GLY A 326 1.97 -8.12 -15.43
C GLY A 326 1.44 -9.35 -14.66
N GLY A 327 1.37 -10.48 -15.35
CA GLY A 327 0.92 -11.76 -14.78
C GLY A 327 -0.59 -11.98 -14.91
N LEU A 328 -1.22 -11.46 -15.97
CA LEU A 328 -2.58 -11.84 -16.34
C LEU A 328 -2.59 -13.32 -16.75
N TYR A 329 -3.27 -14.13 -15.95
CA TYR A 329 -3.43 -15.56 -16.18
C TYR A 329 -4.87 -15.89 -16.59
N ALA A 330 -5.12 -15.99 -17.89
CA ALA A 330 -6.37 -16.52 -18.44
C ALA A 330 -6.30 -18.06 -18.46
N HIS A 331 -6.96 -18.74 -17.52
CA HIS A 331 -6.97 -20.21 -17.51
C HIS A 331 -7.80 -20.78 -18.66
N SER A 332 -7.53 -22.05 -19.02
CA SER A 332 -8.34 -22.77 -20.00
C SER A 332 -9.83 -22.80 -19.61
N GLY A 333 -10.69 -22.41 -20.55
CA GLY A 333 -12.14 -22.30 -20.37
C GLY A 333 -12.61 -21.09 -19.57
N SER A 334 -11.73 -20.12 -19.27
CA SER A 334 -12.13 -18.77 -18.90
C SER A 334 -12.65 -17.99 -20.12
N ASN A 335 -13.40 -16.91 -19.88
CA ASN A 335 -13.89 -16.01 -20.91
C ASN A 335 -13.31 -14.60 -20.69
N VAL A 336 -12.08 -14.41 -21.18
CA VAL A 336 -11.39 -13.11 -21.12
C VAL A 336 -11.59 -12.36 -22.43
N GLU A 337 -12.00 -11.11 -22.35
CA GLU A 337 -12.21 -10.22 -23.49
C GLU A 337 -11.48 -8.90 -23.28
N ILE A 338 -10.65 -8.51 -24.25
CA ILE A 338 -10.04 -7.18 -24.35
C ILE A 338 -10.79 -6.40 -25.43
N VAL A 339 -11.28 -5.22 -25.06
CA VAL A 339 -12.01 -4.31 -25.95
C VAL A 339 -11.19 -3.07 -26.20
N GLY A 340 -10.77 -2.89 -27.45
CA GLY A 340 -9.77 -1.89 -27.81
C GLY A 340 -9.44 -1.88 -29.29
N GLY A 341 -8.23 -1.47 -29.64
CA GLY A 341 -7.72 -1.39 -31.01
C GLY A 341 -6.21 -1.23 -31.02
N ASP A 342 -5.65 -0.90 -32.18
CA ASP A 342 -4.20 -0.75 -32.39
C ASP A 342 -3.38 -1.94 -31.84
N PHE A 343 -3.94 -3.15 -31.95
CA PHE A 343 -3.31 -4.35 -31.43
C PHE A 343 -2.04 -4.67 -32.21
N ARG A 344 -0.94 -4.91 -31.50
CA ARG A 344 0.35 -5.24 -32.07
C ARG A 344 0.92 -6.50 -31.43
N LEU A 345 1.62 -7.28 -32.25
CA LEU A 345 2.54 -8.30 -31.79
C LEU A 345 3.94 -7.82 -32.12
N ASN A 346 4.73 -7.57 -31.09
CA ASN A 346 5.93 -6.77 -31.11
C ASN A 346 5.59 -5.38 -31.66
N ARG A 347 6.16 -4.99 -32.79
CA ARG A 347 5.85 -3.72 -33.47
C ARG A 347 4.89 -3.87 -34.65
N SER A 348 4.47 -5.09 -34.99
CA SER A 348 3.67 -5.36 -36.18
C SER A 348 2.19 -5.43 -35.85
N ASP A 349 1.35 -4.90 -36.74
CA ASP A 349 -0.11 -4.95 -36.59
C ASP A 349 -0.61 -6.39 -36.46
N TYR A 350 -1.45 -6.61 -35.45
CA TYR A 350 -2.07 -7.89 -35.18
C TYR A 350 -3.52 -7.90 -35.68
N ALA A 351 -3.80 -8.70 -36.71
CA ALA A 351 -5.13 -8.79 -37.33
C ALA A 351 -6.05 -9.86 -36.71
N GLY A 352 -5.54 -10.74 -35.84
CA GLY A 352 -6.31 -11.83 -35.23
C GLY A 352 -7.45 -11.33 -34.32
N SER A 353 -8.50 -12.13 -34.16
CA SER A 353 -9.63 -11.85 -33.27
C SER A 353 -9.52 -12.53 -31.90
N THR A 354 -8.50 -13.37 -31.72
CA THR A 354 -8.23 -14.11 -30.48
C THR A 354 -6.72 -14.24 -30.31
N ILE A 355 -6.24 -14.04 -29.09
CA ILE A 355 -4.85 -14.30 -28.70
C ILE A 355 -4.72 -15.80 -28.39
N ASP A 356 -3.78 -16.47 -29.05
CA ASP A 356 -3.48 -17.89 -28.87
C ASP A 356 -2.21 -18.05 -27.99
N PRO A 357 -2.16 -19.02 -27.07
CA PRO A 357 -0.96 -19.29 -26.25
C PRO A 357 0.30 -19.67 -27.05
N SER A 358 0.19 -19.92 -28.35
CA SER A 358 1.31 -20.16 -29.26
C SER A 358 2.02 -18.89 -29.76
N LEU A 359 1.67 -17.69 -29.28
CA LEU A 359 2.33 -16.43 -29.67
C LEU A 359 3.82 -16.35 -29.29
N GLY A 360 4.36 -17.35 -28.59
CA GLY A 360 5.77 -17.44 -28.25
C GLY A 360 6.17 -16.38 -27.21
N SER A 361 7.45 -15.99 -27.21
CA SER A 361 8.01 -14.95 -26.33
C SER A 361 7.76 -13.52 -26.84
N GLY A 362 6.77 -13.31 -27.71
CA GLY A 362 6.46 -11.99 -28.28
C GLY A 362 5.74 -11.07 -27.30
N LEU A 363 5.93 -9.76 -27.48
CA LEU A 363 5.24 -8.73 -26.70
C LEU A 363 3.92 -8.38 -27.38
N PHE A 364 2.78 -8.53 -26.72
CA PHE A 364 1.48 -8.15 -27.26
C PHE A 364 1.03 -6.82 -26.64
N SER A 365 0.72 -5.82 -27.45
CA SER A 365 0.33 -4.49 -26.97
C SER A 365 -0.89 -3.96 -27.72
N GLY A 366 -1.44 -2.86 -27.21
CA GLY A 366 -2.50 -2.13 -27.90
C GLY A 366 -3.08 -1.03 -27.03
N ARG A 367 -4.21 -0.49 -27.49
CA ARG A 367 -4.97 0.54 -26.77
C ARG A 367 -6.35 0.01 -26.42
N LEU A 368 -6.79 0.26 -25.19
CA LEU A 368 -8.14 -0.05 -24.73
C LEU A 368 -9.14 0.97 -25.26
N GLN A 369 -10.43 0.66 -25.14
CA GLN A 369 -11.52 1.51 -25.62
C GLN A 369 -11.48 2.95 -25.06
N ASP A 370 -10.98 3.15 -23.84
CA ASP A 370 -10.80 4.48 -23.23
C ASP A 370 -9.51 5.20 -23.66
N GLY A 371 -8.67 4.55 -24.46
CA GLY A 371 -7.37 5.06 -24.92
C GLY A 371 -6.17 4.62 -24.08
N SER A 372 -6.38 3.95 -22.94
CA SER A 372 -5.31 3.41 -22.08
C SER A 372 -4.41 2.44 -22.85
N VAL A 373 -3.13 2.42 -22.54
CA VAL A 373 -2.15 1.56 -23.21
C VAL A 373 -1.88 0.33 -22.35
N PHE A 374 -1.77 -0.84 -22.98
CA PHE A 374 -1.37 -2.06 -22.28
C PHE A 374 -0.22 -2.75 -23.01
N ILE A 375 0.59 -3.47 -22.23
CA ILE A 375 1.64 -4.36 -22.68
C ILE A 375 1.43 -5.69 -21.96
N PHE A 376 1.43 -6.78 -22.71
CA PHE A 376 1.47 -8.14 -22.20
C PHE A 376 2.68 -8.86 -22.80
N ARG A 377 3.30 -9.71 -22.00
CA ARG A 377 4.58 -10.35 -22.29
C ARG A 377 4.56 -11.82 -21.93
N ASP A 378 5.72 -12.45 -21.97
CA ASP A 378 5.93 -13.89 -21.72
C ASP A 378 5.48 -14.38 -20.33
N THR A 379 5.37 -13.49 -19.34
CA THR A 379 4.80 -13.83 -18.03
C THR A 379 3.27 -13.80 -18.00
N ASP A 380 2.63 -13.30 -19.04
CA ASP A 380 1.17 -13.31 -19.18
C ASP A 380 0.73 -14.60 -19.90
N HIS A 381 -0.29 -15.26 -19.35
CA HIS A 381 -0.82 -16.50 -19.89
C HIS A 381 -2.16 -16.24 -20.57
N LEU A 382 -2.09 -15.78 -21.82
CA LEU A 382 -3.24 -15.33 -22.60
C LEU A 382 -3.88 -16.47 -23.42
N ASN A 383 -4.50 -17.44 -22.74
CA ASN A 383 -5.16 -18.56 -23.41
C ASN A 383 -6.54 -18.17 -23.99
N ASN A 384 -6.69 -18.19 -25.31
CA ASN A 384 -7.97 -17.94 -26.01
C ASN A 384 -8.63 -16.60 -25.62
N VAL A 385 -7.83 -15.56 -25.38
CA VAL A 385 -8.35 -14.24 -25.03
C VAL A 385 -9.00 -13.61 -26.26
N LYS A 386 -10.27 -13.23 -26.15
CA LYS A 386 -11.03 -12.60 -27.22
C LYS A 386 -10.62 -11.14 -27.40
N LEU A 387 -10.43 -10.70 -28.64
CA LEU A 387 -10.20 -9.31 -29.00
C LEU A 387 -11.43 -8.72 -29.69
N THR A 388 -12.01 -7.69 -29.10
CA THR A 388 -13.12 -6.93 -29.69
C THR A 388 -12.61 -5.56 -30.12
N ARG A 389 -12.55 -5.33 -31.44
CA ARG A 389 -12.10 -4.06 -32.01
C ARG A 389 -13.16 -2.99 -31.92
N VAL A 390 -12.79 -1.79 -31.47
CA VAL A 390 -13.64 -0.60 -31.39
C VAL A 390 -12.92 0.62 -31.94
N ALA A 391 -13.68 1.67 -32.29
CA ALA A 391 -13.09 2.97 -32.59
C ALA A 391 -12.43 3.53 -31.33
N LEU A 392 -11.20 4.01 -31.48
CA LEU A 392 -10.40 4.54 -30.38
C LEU A 392 -10.43 6.07 -30.37
N PRO A 393 -10.20 6.71 -29.21
CA PRO A 393 -9.91 8.13 -29.13
C PRO A 393 -8.70 8.49 -30.01
N GLU A 394 -8.75 9.65 -30.68
CA GLU A 394 -7.60 10.14 -31.45
C GLU A 394 -6.39 10.39 -30.54
N ILE A 395 -5.19 10.10 -31.05
CA ILE A 395 -3.95 10.33 -30.32
C ILE A 395 -3.57 11.80 -30.50
N ASN A 396 -3.41 12.52 -29.39
CA ASN A 396 -2.76 13.83 -29.40
C ASN A 396 -1.23 13.64 -29.39
N LEU A 397 -0.55 14.19 -30.39
CA LEU A 397 0.91 14.14 -30.56
C LEU A 397 1.60 15.43 -30.10
N ASP A 398 0.85 16.44 -29.66
CA ASP A 398 1.43 17.60 -29.00
C ASP A 398 2.16 17.16 -27.71
N PRO A 399 3.35 17.72 -27.40
CA PRO A 399 4.08 17.39 -26.18
C PRO A 399 3.20 17.58 -24.92
N ILE A 400 3.10 16.53 -24.12
CA ILE A 400 2.31 16.51 -22.89
C ILE A 400 3.20 16.95 -21.73
N VAL A 401 2.72 17.87 -20.89
CA VAL A 401 3.41 18.27 -19.65
C VAL A 401 2.50 18.01 -18.46
N ILE A 402 3.01 17.32 -17.44
CA ILE A 402 2.29 17.04 -16.19
C ILE A 402 3.09 17.62 -15.03
N ASP A 403 2.55 18.66 -14.39
CA ASP A 403 3.15 19.40 -13.27
C ASP A 403 2.24 19.44 -12.03
N SER A 404 1.16 18.67 -12.05
CA SER A 404 0.20 18.55 -10.95
C SER A 404 -0.50 17.20 -10.99
N ALA A 405 -0.91 16.70 -9.82
CA ALA A 405 -1.69 15.47 -9.72
C ALA A 405 -3.04 15.66 -10.40
N ASN A 406 -3.22 15.05 -11.57
CA ASN A 406 -4.46 15.09 -12.34
C ASN A 406 -4.86 13.68 -12.79
N HIS A 407 -5.99 13.20 -12.29
CA HIS A 407 -6.52 11.85 -12.55
C HIS A 407 -7.15 11.69 -13.95
N GLY A 408 -7.21 12.74 -14.78
CA GLY A 408 -7.71 12.68 -16.16
C GLY A 408 -6.63 12.46 -17.23
N MET A 409 -5.39 12.15 -16.82
CA MET A 409 -4.25 11.99 -17.71
C MET A 409 -4.26 10.62 -18.42
N PRO A 410 -3.57 10.47 -19.57
CA PRO A 410 -3.50 9.21 -20.29
C PRO A 410 -2.91 8.10 -19.42
N SER A 411 -3.61 6.97 -19.28
CA SER A 411 -3.14 5.76 -18.61
C SER A 411 -2.15 5.00 -19.51
N GLY A 412 -1.04 5.66 -19.84
CA GLY A 412 0.02 5.18 -20.72
C GLY A 412 0.24 6.06 -21.97
N LEU A 413 1.36 5.84 -22.64
CA LEU A 413 1.79 6.55 -23.84
C LEU A 413 1.82 5.61 -25.05
N SER A 414 1.19 6.08 -26.12
CA SER A 414 1.12 5.39 -27.41
C SER A 414 2.15 5.93 -28.40
N SER A 415 2.32 5.18 -29.49
CA SER A 415 3.32 5.46 -30.54
C SER A 415 3.35 6.95 -30.95
N GLY A 416 4.54 7.54 -30.89
CA GLY A 416 4.82 8.92 -31.30
C GLY A 416 4.50 10.01 -30.28
N GLN A 417 3.95 9.68 -29.11
CA GLN A 417 3.72 10.66 -28.06
C GLN A 417 5.00 11.00 -27.29
N THR A 418 5.10 12.23 -26.83
CA THR A 418 6.15 12.70 -25.90
C THR A 418 5.49 13.29 -24.65
N LEU A 419 5.97 12.89 -23.46
CA LEU A 419 5.50 13.41 -22.19
C LEU A 419 6.65 13.88 -21.30
N THR A 420 6.48 15.01 -20.62
CA THR A 420 7.37 15.51 -19.58
C THR A 420 6.65 15.55 -18.23
N LEU A 421 7.13 14.74 -17.29
CA LEU A 421 6.70 14.72 -15.90
C LEU A 421 7.57 15.66 -15.08
N LYS A 422 6.92 16.65 -14.45
CA LYS A 422 7.55 17.69 -13.63
C LYS A 422 7.12 17.57 -12.18
N GLU A 423 7.76 18.36 -11.32
CA GLU A 423 7.44 18.45 -9.90
C GLU A 423 5.94 18.67 -9.66
N GLY A 424 5.36 17.92 -8.72
CA GLY A 424 3.92 17.90 -8.45
C GLY A 424 3.10 16.97 -9.36
N GLY A 425 3.65 16.52 -10.49
CA GLY A 425 3.02 15.57 -11.39
C GLY A 425 3.02 14.14 -10.85
N VAL A 426 1.96 13.38 -11.16
CA VAL A 426 1.82 11.97 -10.77
C VAL A 426 1.31 11.14 -11.94
N LEU A 427 2.03 10.06 -12.25
CA LEU A 427 1.58 8.98 -13.13
C LEU A 427 1.31 7.74 -12.28
N GLY A 428 0.19 7.06 -12.52
CA GLY A 428 -0.24 5.89 -11.75
C GLY A 428 0.65 4.66 -11.95
N MET A 429 0.35 3.59 -11.20
CA MET A 429 0.99 2.28 -11.37
C MET A 429 0.71 1.67 -12.76
N ASN A 430 1.51 0.68 -13.14
CA ASN A 430 1.40 -0.06 -14.40
C ASN A 430 1.45 0.85 -15.65
N TYR A 431 2.15 1.98 -15.55
CA TYR A 431 2.20 2.94 -16.64
C TYR A 431 2.94 2.35 -17.83
N ALA A 432 2.23 2.11 -18.93
CA ALA A 432 2.78 1.54 -20.15
C ALA A 432 3.27 2.64 -21.10
N VAL A 433 4.51 2.55 -21.57
CA VAL A 433 5.09 3.43 -22.59
C VAL A 433 5.46 2.57 -23.80
N PHE A 434 4.76 2.78 -24.92
CA PHE A 434 4.95 1.97 -26.13
C PHE A 434 5.27 2.85 -27.34
N ASP A 435 6.45 2.65 -27.93
CA ASP A 435 6.93 3.39 -29.13
C ASP A 435 6.86 4.91 -28.95
N ALA A 436 7.17 5.39 -27.74
CA ALA A 436 6.96 6.77 -27.28
C ALA A 436 8.17 7.30 -26.50
N GLU A 437 8.10 8.57 -26.09
CA GLU A 437 9.14 9.23 -25.29
C GLU A 437 8.58 9.77 -23.97
N LEU A 438 9.27 9.46 -22.86
CA LEU A 438 8.93 9.94 -21.53
C LEU A 438 10.14 10.62 -20.88
N HIS A 439 9.98 11.85 -20.44
CA HIS A 439 10.96 12.59 -19.64
C HIS A 439 10.46 12.75 -18.21
N ILE A 440 11.25 12.34 -17.24
CA ILE A 440 10.98 12.47 -15.80
C ILE A 440 11.98 13.46 -15.23
N GLU A 441 11.56 14.72 -15.14
CA GLU A 441 12.35 15.83 -14.59
C GLU A 441 12.03 16.07 -13.10
N GLY A 442 10.88 15.60 -12.63
CA GLY A 442 10.38 15.70 -11.26
C GLY A 442 9.16 14.81 -11.03
N GLY A 443 8.47 14.98 -9.90
CA GLY A 443 7.20 14.28 -9.64
C GLY A 443 7.35 12.78 -9.34
N HIS A 444 6.27 12.02 -9.55
CA HIS A 444 6.20 10.59 -9.22
C HIS A 444 5.61 9.76 -10.36
N LEU A 445 6.36 8.74 -10.81
CA LEU A 445 5.87 7.64 -11.63
C LEU A 445 5.63 6.43 -10.72
N GLY A 446 4.43 5.85 -10.74
CA GLY A 446 4.06 4.72 -9.90
C GLY A 446 4.80 3.41 -10.19
N ASP A 447 4.51 2.40 -9.37
CA ASP A 447 5.10 1.06 -9.48
C ASP A 447 4.75 0.38 -10.81
N ASN A 448 5.53 -0.62 -11.22
CA ASN A 448 5.30 -1.47 -12.38
C ASN A 448 5.24 -0.77 -13.75
N ALA A 449 5.95 0.34 -13.93
CA ALA A 449 6.06 0.95 -15.25
C ALA A 449 6.70 -0.03 -16.26
N GLU A 450 6.09 -0.17 -17.44
CA GLU A 450 6.57 -1.06 -18.50
C GLU A 450 6.85 -0.26 -19.78
N LEU A 451 8.04 -0.44 -20.32
CA LEU A 451 8.54 0.34 -21.46
C LEU A 451 8.87 -0.61 -22.61
N ALA A 452 8.32 -0.37 -23.80
CA ALA A 452 8.63 -1.16 -25.00
C ALA A 452 8.86 -0.24 -26.19
N TYR A 453 9.93 -0.47 -26.95
CA TYR A 453 10.32 0.35 -28.11
C TYR A 453 10.41 1.86 -27.82
N SER A 454 10.64 2.22 -26.55
CA SER A 454 10.47 3.60 -26.06
C SER A 454 11.76 4.18 -25.52
N THR A 455 11.88 5.49 -25.54
CA THR A 455 12.97 6.20 -24.86
C THR A 455 12.44 6.83 -23.57
N VAL A 456 13.08 6.53 -22.44
CA VAL A 456 12.75 7.13 -21.15
C VAL A 456 13.97 7.82 -20.57
N ASN A 457 13.84 9.12 -20.32
CA ASN A 457 14.89 9.96 -19.76
C ASN A 457 14.52 10.32 -18.32
N ILE A 458 15.34 9.94 -17.36
CA ILE A 458 15.15 10.21 -15.92
C ILE A 458 16.27 11.14 -15.47
N SER A 459 15.91 12.39 -15.18
CA SER A 459 16.84 13.42 -14.68
C SER A 459 16.48 13.89 -13.27
N GLY A 460 15.27 13.60 -12.80
CA GLY A 460 14.81 13.92 -11.45
C GLY A 460 13.61 13.07 -11.02
N GLY A 461 12.92 13.51 -9.97
CA GLY A 461 11.71 12.86 -9.48
C GLY A 461 11.92 11.48 -8.86
N THR A 462 10.82 10.75 -8.72
CA THR A 462 10.79 9.38 -8.19
C THR A 462 10.09 8.44 -9.15
N VAL A 463 10.66 7.25 -9.33
CA VAL A 463 10.04 6.13 -10.04
C VAL A 463 9.77 5.02 -9.06
N GLY A 464 8.58 4.43 -9.13
CA GLY A 464 8.17 3.33 -8.28
C GLY A 464 8.99 2.06 -8.49
N LYS A 465 8.60 1.01 -7.76
CA LYS A 465 9.23 -0.30 -7.82
C LYS A 465 8.92 -1.00 -9.14
N GLN A 466 9.72 -1.99 -9.48
CA GLN A 466 9.47 -2.93 -10.58
C GLN A 466 9.32 -2.24 -11.96
N MET A 467 10.07 -1.17 -12.20
CA MET A 467 10.19 -0.60 -13.53
C MET A 467 10.87 -1.61 -14.47
N ARG A 468 10.33 -1.78 -15.69
CA ARG A 468 10.82 -2.74 -16.68
C ARG A 468 11.14 -2.06 -18.00
N ALA A 469 12.41 -2.10 -18.39
CA ALA A 469 12.82 -1.80 -19.75
C ALA A 469 12.69 -3.10 -20.58
N LEU A 470 11.74 -3.12 -21.52
CA LEU A 470 11.49 -4.25 -22.43
C LEU A 470 12.11 -4.00 -23.80
N LEU A 471 11.92 -4.96 -24.70
CA LEU A 471 12.45 -5.01 -26.07
C LEU A 471 12.45 -3.64 -26.78
N GLY A 472 13.63 -3.24 -27.25
CA GLY A 472 13.85 -2.05 -28.05
C GLY A 472 13.76 -0.73 -27.28
N SER A 473 13.74 -0.77 -25.95
CA SER A 473 13.67 0.43 -25.12
C SER A 473 15.05 0.91 -24.70
N THR A 474 15.19 2.23 -24.63
CA THR A 474 16.35 2.91 -24.06
C THR A 474 15.93 3.65 -22.80
N VAL A 475 16.63 3.43 -21.69
CA VAL A 475 16.41 4.16 -20.43
C VAL A 475 17.68 4.90 -20.06
N ASN A 476 17.60 6.23 -19.98
CA ASN A 476 18.70 7.09 -19.60
C ASN A 476 18.46 7.64 -18.20
N ILE A 477 19.33 7.29 -17.26
CA ILE A 477 19.27 7.71 -15.86
C ILE A 477 20.44 8.66 -15.61
N THR A 478 20.12 9.91 -15.38
CA THR A 478 21.06 11.01 -15.09
C THR A 478 20.84 11.59 -13.69
N GLY A 479 19.71 11.27 -13.06
CA GLY A 479 19.32 11.73 -11.74
C GLY A 479 18.06 11.01 -11.23
N GLY A 480 17.44 11.54 -10.20
CA GLY A 480 16.21 10.99 -9.60
C GLY A 480 16.45 9.74 -8.73
N VAL A 481 15.35 9.19 -8.21
CA VAL A 481 15.35 7.99 -7.38
C VAL A 481 14.45 6.92 -8.00
N ILE A 482 15.03 5.77 -8.33
CA ILE A 482 14.32 4.61 -8.86
C ILE A 482 14.05 3.63 -7.72
N GLY A 483 12.83 3.12 -7.63
CA GLY A 483 12.43 2.13 -6.63
C GLY A 483 13.12 0.77 -6.81
N SER A 484 12.78 -0.18 -5.94
CA SER A 484 13.36 -1.52 -6.00
C SER A 484 12.99 -2.28 -7.26
N ASP A 485 13.84 -3.25 -7.65
CA ASP A 485 13.52 -4.25 -8.67
C ASP A 485 13.45 -3.72 -10.12
N TYR A 486 14.26 -2.72 -10.45
CA TYR A 486 14.48 -2.32 -11.84
C TYR A 486 14.96 -3.51 -12.67
N SER A 487 14.34 -3.75 -13.82
CA SER A 487 14.67 -4.87 -14.70
C SER A 487 14.96 -4.40 -16.12
N ALA A 488 16.22 -4.50 -16.55
CA ALA A 488 16.63 -4.41 -17.94
C ALA A 488 16.42 -5.78 -18.61
N ASN A 489 15.49 -5.87 -19.56
CA ASN A 489 15.15 -7.12 -20.25
C ASN A 489 15.87 -7.25 -21.59
N ALA A 490 15.71 -8.40 -22.25
CA ALA A 490 16.33 -8.69 -23.53
C ALA A 490 16.15 -7.55 -24.55
N TYR A 491 17.25 -7.14 -25.18
CA TYR A 491 17.31 -6.08 -26.19
C TYR A 491 16.84 -4.70 -25.68
N SER A 492 16.96 -4.45 -24.39
CA SER A 492 16.88 -3.10 -23.83
C SER A 492 18.28 -2.54 -23.60
N ASP A 493 18.38 -1.21 -23.62
CA ASP A 493 19.61 -0.46 -23.37
C ASP A 493 19.38 0.48 -22.19
N THR A 494 20.13 0.30 -21.11
CA THR A 494 20.03 1.14 -19.91
C THR A 494 21.34 1.89 -19.70
N HIS A 495 21.29 3.23 -19.71
CA HIS A 495 22.43 4.11 -19.44
C HIS A 495 22.26 4.75 -18.06
N ILE A 496 23.26 4.60 -17.20
CA ILE A 496 23.25 5.11 -15.82
C ILE A 496 24.47 5.99 -15.64
N SER A 497 24.24 7.27 -15.44
CA SER A 497 25.27 8.31 -15.30
C SER A 497 25.09 9.15 -14.04
N GLY A 498 24.06 8.86 -13.24
CA GLY A 498 23.71 9.55 -12.01
C GLY A 498 22.46 8.94 -11.39
N GLY A 499 21.93 9.58 -10.35
CA GLY A 499 20.72 9.13 -9.64
C GLY A 499 20.95 7.98 -8.67
N VAL A 500 19.87 7.54 -8.02
CA VAL A 500 19.89 6.46 -7.02
C VAL A 500 18.99 5.33 -7.48
N ILE A 501 19.55 4.12 -7.55
CA ILE A 501 18.83 2.89 -7.88
C ILE A 501 18.57 2.12 -6.58
N GLY A 502 17.30 2.02 -6.24
CA GLY A 502 16.78 1.32 -5.08
C GLY A 502 16.87 -0.20 -5.23
N GLY A 503 17.19 -0.89 -4.13
CA GLY A 503 16.99 -2.34 -4.03
C GLY A 503 17.71 -3.15 -5.11
N ALA A 504 17.07 -4.21 -5.61
CA ALA A 504 17.69 -5.06 -6.62
C ALA A 504 17.63 -4.43 -8.02
N PHE A 505 18.75 -4.39 -8.73
CA PHE A 505 18.82 -4.13 -10.16
C PHE A 505 19.05 -5.45 -10.89
N ARG A 506 18.27 -5.73 -11.95
CA ARG A 506 18.37 -6.97 -12.73
C ARG A 506 18.69 -6.68 -14.18
N ALA A 507 19.84 -7.14 -14.65
CA ALA A 507 20.18 -7.24 -16.06
C ALA A 507 19.87 -8.67 -16.54
N HIS A 508 18.81 -8.84 -17.32
CA HIS A 508 18.41 -10.13 -17.87
C HIS A 508 19.19 -10.48 -19.16
N SER A 509 19.11 -11.74 -19.57
CA SER A 509 19.72 -12.24 -20.81
C SER A 509 19.42 -11.33 -22.01
N GLY A 510 20.47 -10.93 -22.73
CA GLY A 510 20.39 -10.06 -23.90
C GLY A 510 20.15 -8.56 -23.62
N SER A 511 20.17 -8.09 -22.36
CA SER A 511 20.12 -6.66 -22.05
C SER A 511 21.50 -6.02 -22.11
N ASP A 512 21.57 -4.75 -22.52
CA ASP A 512 22.77 -3.91 -22.41
C ASP A 512 22.60 -2.90 -21.28
N VAL A 513 23.56 -2.86 -20.35
CA VAL A 513 23.58 -1.92 -19.22
C VAL A 513 24.93 -1.21 -19.19
N ASN A 514 24.89 0.11 -19.31
CA ASN A 514 26.03 1.01 -19.39
C ASN A 514 26.06 1.89 -18.14
N ILE A 515 27.13 1.82 -17.35
CA ILE A 515 27.22 2.45 -16.03
C ILE A 515 28.45 3.35 -16.01
N SER A 516 28.23 4.65 -16.00
CA SER A 516 29.25 5.68 -15.88
C SER A 516 29.10 6.54 -14.62
N GLY A 517 28.10 6.25 -13.78
CA GLY A 517 27.84 6.96 -12.54
C GLY A 517 26.63 6.43 -11.77
N GLY A 518 26.23 7.16 -10.75
CA GLY A 518 25.06 6.87 -9.91
C GLY A 518 25.31 5.88 -8.77
N GLU A 519 24.33 5.76 -7.88
CA GLU A 519 24.41 4.95 -6.67
C GLU A 519 23.48 3.72 -6.75
N PHE A 520 24.01 2.54 -6.42
CA PHE A 520 23.23 1.31 -6.26
C PHE A 520 23.11 0.96 -4.78
N THR A 521 21.88 0.97 -4.26
CA THR A 521 21.63 0.78 -2.81
C THR A 521 21.29 -0.66 -2.43
N GLY A 522 21.19 -1.56 -3.41
CA GLY A 522 20.95 -2.98 -3.21
C GLY A 522 21.67 -3.83 -4.25
N ARG A 523 21.23 -5.09 -4.40
CA ARG A 523 21.96 -6.08 -5.20
C ARG A 523 21.96 -5.78 -6.68
N PHE A 524 23.08 -6.02 -7.33
CA PHE A 524 23.15 -6.18 -8.78
C PHE A 524 22.99 -7.66 -9.14
N LEU A 525 22.06 -7.96 -10.05
CA LEU A 525 21.88 -9.29 -10.61
C LEU A 525 22.11 -9.23 -12.13
N ALA A 526 23.31 -9.57 -12.58
CA ALA A 526 23.64 -9.79 -13.98
C ALA A 526 23.43 -11.27 -14.32
N LEU A 527 22.40 -11.55 -15.13
CA LEU A 527 22.05 -12.90 -15.54
C LEU A 527 22.84 -13.34 -16.79
N ASP A 528 22.77 -14.64 -17.10
CA ASP A 528 23.45 -15.23 -18.26
C ASP A 528 23.13 -14.44 -19.55
N ASP A 529 24.13 -14.19 -20.39
CA ASP A 529 24.08 -13.39 -21.63
C ASP A 529 23.67 -11.91 -21.47
N SER A 530 23.65 -11.35 -20.25
CA SER A 530 23.55 -9.90 -20.08
C SER A 530 24.89 -9.22 -20.34
N HIS A 531 24.88 -7.97 -20.81
CA HIS A 531 26.08 -7.16 -21.00
C HIS A 531 26.09 -6.00 -20.00
N VAL A 532 27.06 -5.99 -19.09
CA VAL A 532 27.25 -4.92 -18.11
C VAL A 532 28.59 -4.23 -18.41
N ARG A 533 28.54 -2.92 -18.66
CA ARG A 533 29.71 -2.11 -19.03
C ARG A 533 29.90 -1.00 -18.01
N PHE A 534 31.07 -0.96 -17.39
CA PHE A 534 31.45 0.09 -16.46
C PHE A 534 32.40 1.08 -17.14
N PHE A 535 32.14 2.37 -16.99
CA PHE A 535 32.95 3.46 -17.48
C PHE A 535 33.46 4.24 -16.29
N GLY A 536 34.78 4.36 -16.16
CA GLY A 536 35.39 4.84 -14.93
C GLY A 536 36.85 5.18 -15.08
N SER A 537 37.37 5.87 -14.08
CA SER A 537 38.74 6.40 -14.07
C SER A 537 39.75 5.50 -13.36
N ALA A 538 39.27 4.53 -12.57
CA ALA A 538 40.10 3.49 -11.95
C ALA A 538 39.28 2.23 -11.68
N PHE A 539 39.89 1.05 -11.83
CA PHE A 539 39.25 -0.24 -11.60
C PHE A 539 40.18 -1.18 -10.83
N TYR A 540 39.62 -1.94 -9.90
CA TYR A 540 40.32 -2.83 -9.00
C TYR A 540 39.64 -4.20 -8.97
N VAL A 541 40.44 -5.27 -8.92
CA VAL A 541 39.96 -6.61 -8.56
C VAL A 541 40.59 -7.04 -7.25
N ASP A 542 39.76 -7.38 -6.25
CA ASP A 542 40.19 -7.74 -4.89
C ASP A 542 41.18 -6.69 -4.30
N GLY A 543 40.90 -5.41 -4.57
CA GLY A 543 41.74 -4.28 -4.14
C GLY A 543 43.02 -4.05 -4.95
N VAL A 544 43.27 -4.83 -6.02
CA VAL A 544 44.43 -4.68 -6.90
C VAL A 544 44.04 -3.89 -8.16
N LEU A 545 44.75 -2.79 -8.42
CA LEU A 545 44.52 -1.93 -9.59
C LEU A 545 44.71 -2.72 -10.90
N ILE A 546 43.77 -2.57 -11.83
CA ILE A 546 43.90 -3.02 -13.22
C ILE A 546 44.70 -1.96 -13.98
N ASP A 547 46.01 -2.10 -13.97
CA ASP A 547 46.96 -1.16 -14.58
C ASP A 547 47.10 -1.37 -16.10
N GLY A 548 47.68 -0.38 -16.79
CA GLY A 548 48.07 -0.45 -18.19
C GLY A 548 46.92 -0.29 -19.19
N LEU A 549 45.72 0.09 -18.74
CA LEU A 549 44.61 0.44 -19.61
C LEU A 549 44.86 1.81 -20.27
N ALA A 550 44.74 1.89 -21.59
CA ALA A 550 44.71 3.17 -22.30
C ALA A 550 43.34 3.84 -22.16
N LEU A 551 43.29 5.18 -22.25
CA LEU A 551 42.01 5.91 -22.27
C LEU A 551 41.13 5.42 -23.43
N GLY A 552 39.87 5.09 -23.12
CA GLY A 552 38.89 4.50 -24.04
C GLY A 552 39.08 3.01 -24.31
N GLU A 553 40.14 2.38 -23.77
CA GLU A 553 40.33 0.94 -23.88
C GLU A 553 39.26 0.19 -23.10
N THR A 554 38.67 -0.81 -23.74
CA THR A 554 37.64 -1.68 -23.14
C THR A 554 38.21 -3.08 -22.94
N VAL A 555 38.10 -3.59 -21.72
CA VAL A 555 38.60 -4.91 -21.33
C VAL A 555 37.49 -5.73 -20.67
N SER A 556 37.45 -7.03 -20.96
CA SER A 556 36.51 -7.96 -20.33
C SER A 556 37.03 -8.43 -18.97
N ILE A 557 36.12 -8.57 -18.01
CA ILE A 557 36.40 -9.15 -16.69
C ILE A 557 35.84 -10.57 -16.65
N ASP A 558 36.73 -11.54 -16.86
CA ASP A 558 36.39 -12.97 -16.83
C ASP A 558 36.44 -13.58 -15.42
N GLN A 559 37.00 -12.85 -14.45
CA GLN A 559 37.10 -13.30 -13.07
C GLN A 559 35.72 -13.32 -12.40
N ARG A 560 35.52 -14.30 -11.50
CA ARG A 560 34.28 -14.52 -10.75
C ARG A 560 34.58 -14.85 -9.29
N ASN A 561 33.61 -14.57 -8.43
CA ASN A 561 33.74 -14.66 -6.96
C ASN A 561 34.88 -13.78 -6.41
N VAL A 562 35.09 -12.63 -7.06
CA VAL A 562 36.03 -11.58 -6.70
C VAL A 562 35.27 -10.27 -6.52
N GLU A 563 35.86 -9.32 -5.79
CA GLU A 563 35.36 -7.95 -5.72
C GLU A 563 35.83 -7.17 -6.95
N LEU A 564 34.91 -6.60 -7.73
CA LEU A 564 35.20 -5.57 -8.73
C LEU A 564 34.81 -4.22 -8.15
N ALA A 565 35.78 -3.33 -7.98
CA ALA A 565 35.58 -2.00 -7.43
C ALA A 565 36.26 -0.94 -8.29
N GLY A 566 35.95 0.34 -8.06
CA GLY A 566 36.57 1.42 -8.81
C GLY A 566 35.90 2.76 -8.62
N VAL A 567 36.34 3.72 -9.42
CA VAL A 567 35.78 5.07 -9.49
C VAL A 567 35.13 5.21 -10.86
N LEU A 568 33.82 5.44 -10.91
CA LEU A 568 33.05 5.67 -12.13
C LEU A 568 33.39 7.03 -12.76
N ALA A 569 32.91 7.26 -13.98
CA ALA A 569 33.23 8.47 -14.75
C ALA A 569 32.68 9.76 -14.11
N ASP A 570 31.62 9.66 -13.31
CA ASP A 570 31.09 10.76 -12.50
C ASP A 570 31.86 11.02 -11.19
N GLY A 571 32.92 10.24 -10.93
CA GLY A 571 33.75 10.32 -9.72
C GLY A 571 33.22 9.52 -8.53
N SER A 572 32.07 8.85 -8.66
CA SER A 572 31.54 8.01 -7.58
C SER A 572 32.28 6.68 -7.45
N ASP A 573 32.45 6.21 -6.22
CA ASP A 573 32.99 4.87 -5.96
C ASP A 573 31.93 3.79 -6.21
N PHE A 574 32.36 2.63 -6.71
CA PHE A 574 31.53 1.44 -6.78
C PHE A 574 32.29 0.20 -6.28
N SER A 575 31.55 -0.78 -5.77
CA SER A 575 32.05 -2.11 -5.44
C SER A 575 30.94 -3.14 -5.63
N PHE A 576 31.22 -4.18 -6.41
CA PHE A 576 30.33 -5.31 -6.65
C PHE A 576 31.08 -6.63 -6.48
N MET A 577 30.44 -7.57 -5.77
CA MET A 577 30.97 -8.92 -5.66
C MET A 577 30.49 -9.76 -6.86
N LEU A 578 31.41 -10.21 -7.72
CA LEU A 578 31.08 -10.94 -8.95
C LEU A 578 30.72 -12.43 -8.69
N ASN A 579 29.83 -12.72 -7.75
CA ASN A 579 29.50 -14.08 -7.33
C ASN A 579 28.67 -14.81 -8.38
N THR A 580 28.94 -16.09 -8.61
CA THR A 580 28.17 -16.91 -9.57
C THR A 580 26.98 -17.65 -8.96
N GLU A 581 26.95 -17.73 -7.62
CA GLU A 581 25.89 -18.36 -6.85
C GLU A 581 25.28 -17.38 -5.84
N SER A 582 23.95 -17.41 -5.72
CA SER A 582 23.26 -16.69 -4.64
C SER A 582 23.52 -17.41 -3.33
N ASN A 583 24.23 -16.78 -2.40
CA ASN A 583 24.32 -17.28 -1.03
C ASN A 583 23.17 -16.71 -0.18
N ASN A 584 22.80 -17.42 0.89
CA ASN A 584 21.71 -17.02 1.79
C ASN A 584 22.17 -16.07 2.92
N GLN A 585 23.37 -15.48 2.84
CA GLN A 585 23.93 -14.60 3.86
C GLN A 585 24.19 -13.19 3.30
N ASN A 586 23.29 -12.25 3.61
CA ASN A 586 23.33 -10.83 3.21
C ASN A 586 23.18 -10.59 1.69
N PRO A 587 22.87 -9.36 1.22
CA PRO A 587 22.56 -9.13 -0.19
C PRO A 587 23.85 -9.14 -1.02
N ALA A 588 24.39 -10.33 -1.28
CA ALA A 588 25.48 -10.50 -2.22
C ALA A 588 24.97 -10.29 -3.65
N ASP A 589 25.73 -9.54 -4.45
CA ASP A 589 25.48 -9.42 -5.89
C ASP A 589 25.64 -10.78 -6.57
N LEU A 590 24.98 -10.92 -7.73
CA LEU A 590 25.00 -12.13 -8.54
C LEU A 590 25.39 -11.75 -9.97
N PHE A 591 26.52 -12.28 -10.42
CA PHE A 591 26.99 -12.18 -11.79
C PHE A 591 27.18 -13.60 -12.31
N ARG A 592 26.24 -14.05 -13.15
CA ARG A 592 26.28 -15.40 -13.69
C ARG A 592 27.50 -15.58 -14.60
N GLU A 593 27.88 -16.84 -14.81
CA GLU A 593 29.10 -17.19 -15.53
C GLU A 593 29.13 -16.53 -16.91
N ASP A 594 28.02 -16.62 -17.64
CA ASP A 594 27.89 -16.13 -19.02
C ASP A 594 27.46 -14.65 -19.12
N ALA A 595 27.43 -13.91 -18.00
CA ALA A 595 27.26 -12.46 -18.04
C ALA A 595 28.55 -11.80 -18.56
N LEU A 596 28.47 -10.99 -19.61
CA LEU A 596 29.61 -10.22 -20.12
C LEU A 596 29.81 -8.98 -19.26
N ILE A 597 30.95 -8.91 -18.58
CA ILE A 597 31.35 -7.74 -17.80
C ILE A 597 32.50 -7.07 -18.52
N THR A 598 32.38 -5.79 -18.82
CA THR A 598 33.47 -5.00 -19.39
C THR A 598 33.70 -3.73 -18.59
N ILE A 599 34.95 -3.29 -18.58
CA ILE A 599 35.37 -2.01 -18.03
C ILE A 599 35.99 -1.18 -19.14
N THR A 600 35.73 0.12 -19.13
CA THR A 600 36.31 1.09 -20.08
C THR A 600 36.91 2.24 -19.29
N LEU A 601 38.22 2.47 -19.47
CA LEU A 601 38.89 3.58 -18.81
C LEU A 601 38.46 4.91 -19.43
N THR A 602 37.96 5.83 -18.61
CA THR A 602 37.62 7.19 -19.00
C THR A 602 38.58 8.20 -18.38
N GLN A 603 38.58 9.43 -18.91
CA GLN A 603 39.36 10.51 -18.33
C GLN A 603 38.89 10.78 -16.89
N VAL A 604 39.85 11.04 -15.98
CA VAL A 604 39.56 11.46 -14.61
C VAL A 604 39.06 12.90 -14.66
N LEU A 605 37.93 13.20 -14.01
CA LEU A 605 37.42 14.58 -13.95
C LEU A 605 38.44 15.50 -13.26
N GLY A 606 38.75 16.63 -13.86
CA GLY A 606 39.75 17.58 -13.34
C GLY A 606 41.20 17.29 -13.72
N ASP A 607 41.52 16.16 -14.35
CA ASP A 607 42.84 15.85 -14.92
C ASP A 607 42.94 16.50 -16.31
N TYR A 608 43.32 17.78 -16.30
CA TYR A 608 43.38 18.63 -17.48
C TYR A 608 44.66 18.45 -18.30
N ASN A 609 45.69 17.86 -17.71
CA ASN A 609 46.92 17.51 -18.44
C ASN A 609 46.95 16.05 -18.91
N LEU A 610 45.93 15.25 -18.57
CA LEU A 610 45.73 13.86 -18.98
C LEU A 610 46.84 12.91 -18.49
N ASN A 611 47.46 13.20 -17.34
CA ASN A 611 48.51 12.35 -16.77
C ASN A 611 47.95 11.20 -15.91
N GLY A 612 46.64 11.13 -15.76
CA GLY A 612 45.91 10.15 -14.96
C GLY A 612 45.80 10.50 -13.48
N THR A 613 46.18 11.71 -13.05
CA THR A 613 46.07 12.20 -11.66
C THR A 613 45.63 13.65 -11.66
N VAL A 614 44.70 14.01 -10.78
CA VAL A 614 44.26 15.39 -10.59
C VAL A 614 45.13 16.04 -9.52
N ASP A 615 46.06 16.90 -9.93
CA ASP A 615 47.00 17.55 -9.02
C ASP A 615 47.21 19.04 -9.34
N ALA A 616 48.24 19.64 -8.75
CA ALA A 616 48.53 21.07 -8.92
C ALA A 616 48.97 21.43 -10.35
N ALA A 617 49.41 20.47 -11.16
CA ALA A 617 49.73 20.69 -12.57
C ALA A 617 48.45 20.92 -13.39
N ASP A 618 47.35 20.26 -13.06
CA ASP A 618 46.05 20.50 -13.73
C ASP A 618 45.51 21.90 -13.46
N TYR A 619 45.69 22.41 -12.25
CA TYR A 619 45.39 23.79 -11.93
C TYR A 619 46.10 24.77 -12.87
N THR A 620 47.35 24.48 -13.25
CA THR A 620 48.08 25.35 -14.18
C THR A 620 47.50 25.31 -15.59
N VAL A 621 47.01 24.14 -16.05
CA VAL A 621 46.31 24.04 -17.34
C VAL A 621 45.01 24.83 -17.33
N TRP A 622 44.23 24.75 -16.25
CA TRP A 622 43.03 25.59 -16.07
C TRP A 622 43.37 27.08 -16.05
N ALA A 623 44.33 27.48 -15.22
CA ALA A 623 44.69 28.89 -15.04
C ALA A 623 45.23 29.51 -16.34
N ASP A 624 46.05 28.78 -17.10
CA ASP A 624 46.62 29.25 -18.37
C ASP A 624 45.56 29.40 -19.48
N ASN A 625 44.44 28.68 -19.37
CA ASN A 625 43.37 28.68 -20.37
C ASN A 625 42.07 29.34 -19.87
N PHE A 626 42.07 29.99 -18.71
CA PHE A 626 40.89 30.67 -18.17
C PHE A 626 40.31 31.70 -19.15
N GLY A 627 39.02 31.59 -19.45
CA GLY A 627 38.27 32.38 -20.42
C GLY A 627 38.40 31.90 -21.88
N SER A 628 39.12 30.81 -22.15
CA SER A 628 39.24 30.25 -23.50
C SER A 628 37.95 29.56 -23.94
N THR A 629 37.56 29.81 -25.20
CA THR A 629 36.46 29.12 -25.91
C THR A 629 36.96 28.33 -27.13
N THR A 630 38.29 28.20 -27.27
CA THR A 630 38.94 27.59 -28.45
C THR A 630 39.89 26.46 -28.09
N ASN A 631 40.70 26.64 -27.06
CA ASN A 631 41.38 25.55 -26.36
C ASN A 631 40.54 25.16 -25.15
N LEU A 632 39.95 23.97 -25.16
CA LEU A 632 39.03 23.47 -24.14
C LEU A 632 39.66 22.37 -23.28
N ALA A 633 41.00 22.32 -23.20
CA ALA A 633 41.72 21.30 -22.44
C ALA A 633 41.36 21.25 -20.94
N ALA A 634 40.88 22.36 -20.37
CA ALA A 634 40.41 22.46 -18.99
C ALA A 634 38.91 22.80 -18.87
N ASP A 635 38.12 22.48 -19.89
CA ASP A 635 36.65 22.59 -19.86
C ASP A 635 36.09 21.33 -19.19
N GLY A 636 36.18 21.28 -17.86
CA GLY A 636 35.82 20.13 -17.05
C GLY A 636 34.31 19.90 -16.93
N ASN A 637 33.49 20.92 -17.16
CA ASN A 637 32.03 20.80 -17.19
C ASN A 637 31.46 20.66 -18.62
N GLY A 638 32.29 20.82 -19.65
CA GLY A 638 31.93 20.64 -21.06
C GLY A 638 31.02 21.72 -21.64
N ASN A 639 30.97 22.92 -21.05
CA ASN A 639 30.07 24.01 -21.49
C ASN A 639 30.64 24.84 -22.67
N GLY A 640 31.85 24.53 -23.13
CA GLY A 640 32.54 25.20 -24.22
C GLY A 640 33.31 26.48 -23.82
N ILE A 641 33.47 26.75 -22.53
CA ILE A 641 34.29 27.84 -21.98
C ILE A 641 34.98 27.42 -20.69
N ILE A 642 36.29 27.68 -20.59
CA ILE A 642 37.03 27.42 -19.36
C ILE A 642 36.79 28.57 -18.39
N ASP A 643 36.08 28.34 -17.29
CA ASP A 643 35.74 29.36 -16.31
C ASP A 643 35.84 28.87 -14.84
N ALA A 644 35.20 29.59 -13.92
CA ALA A 644 35.27 29.27 -12.49
C ALA A 644 34.53 27.97 -12.13
N ALA A 645 33.59 27.51 -12.95
CA ALA A 645 32.93 26.23 -12.71
C ALA A 645 33.88 25.06 -12.97
N ASP A 646 34.81 25.18 -13.93
CA ASP A 646 35.84 24.16 -14.17
C ASP A 646 36.86 24.10 -13.04
N TYR A 647 37.22 25.24 -12.45
CA TYR A 647 38.03 25.25 -11.23
C TYR A 647 37.39 24.41 -10.11
N THR A 648 36.07 24.48 -9.97
CA THR A 648 35.32 23.67 -9.00
C THR A 648 35.44 22.19 -9.34
N VAL A 649 35.35 21.80 -10.62
CA VAL A 649 35.58 20.40 -11.05
C VAL A 649 36.97 19.91 -10.64
N TRP A 650 38.02 20.68 -10.93
CA TRP A 650 39.38 20.33 -10.49
C TRP A 650 39.50 20.27 -8.96
N GLN A 651 38.93 21.24 -8.25
CA GLN A 651 39.00 21.33 -6.79
C GLN A 651 38.31 20.13 -6.12
N ASP A 652 37.11 19.77 -6.59
CA ASP A 652 36.32 18.67 -6.05
C ASP A 652 36.99 17.31 -6.31
N ASN A 653 37.79 17.21 -7.37
CA ASN A 653 38.50 16.00 -7.75
C ASN A 653 39.99 16.01 -7.36
N PHE A 654 40.49 17.01 -6.63
CA PHE A 654 41.92 17.11 -6.32
C PHE A 654 42.42 15.89 -5.54
N GLY A 655 43.42 15.20 -6.10
CA GLY A 655 43.96 13.95 -5.59
C GLY A 655 43.33 12.67 -6.17
N ALA A 656 42.32 12.78 -7.04
CA ALA A 656 41.75 11.65 -7.76
C ALA A 656 42.68 11.13 -8.87
N GLY A 657 42.47 9.89 -9.33
CA GLY A 657 43.25 9.22 -10.38
C GLY A 657 44.18 8.11 -9.86
N ASN A 658 45.18 7.73 -10.67
CA ASN A 658 46.20 6.70 -10.39
C ASN A 658 47.17 7.10 -9.26
N ALA A 659 46.65 7.64 -8.16
CA ALA A 659 47.36 7.68 -6.90
C ALA A 659 47.61 6.24 -6.48
N SER A 660 48.84 5.77 -6.72
CA SER A 660 49.36 4.52 -6.17
C SER A 660 48.83 4.39 -4.75
N ALA A 661 48.05 3.33 -4.51
CA ALA A 661 47.61 2.99 -3.17
C ALA A 661 48.85 3.00 -2.26
N LEU A 662 49.03 4.07 -1.50
CA LEU A 662 49.89 4.03 -0.35
C LEU A 662 49.19 3.05 0.57
N SER A 663 49.66 1.81 0.51
CA SER A 663 49.35 0.74 1.43
C SER A 663 49.08 1.36 2.81
N LEU A 664 47.86 1.17 3.31
CA LEU A 664 47.60 1.25 4.75
C LEU A 664 48.34 0.09 5.40
N LEU A 665 49.68 0.14 5.41
CA LEU A 665 50.44 -0.60 6.39
C LEU A 665 49.90 -0.15 7.75
N PRO A 666 49.54 -1.06 8.67
CA PRO A 666 49.22 -0.66 10.03
C PRO A 666 50.39 0.17 10.54
N ILE A 667 50.15 1.47 10.70
CA ILE A 667 51.13 2.41 11.21
C ILE A 667 51.53 1.85 12.57
N PRO A 668 52.79 1.45 12.78
CA PRO A 668 53.25 1.10 14.12
C PRO A 668 52.97 2.33 14.98
N GLU A 669 52.10 2.19 15.98
CA GLU A 669 51.78 3.29 16.88
C GLU A 669 53.10 3.94 17.32
N PRO A 670 53.23 5.28 17.23
CA PRO A 670 54.44 5.93 17.68
C PRO A 670 54.74 5.44 19.08
N GLY A 671 55.98 5.03 19.35
CA GLY A 671 56.45 4.58 20.66
C GLY A 671 56.36 5.64 21.76
N THR A 672 55.50 6.66 21.65
CA THR A 672 55.21 7.67 22.66
C THR A 672 54.68 7.06 23.96
N LEU A 673 53.93 5.95 23.90
CA LEU A 673 53.55 5.19 25.11
C LEU A 673 54.73 4.41 25.73
N ALA A 674 55.66 3.91 24.91
CA ALA A 674 56.91 3.28 25.39
C ALA A 674 57.89 4.32 26.00
N LEU A 675 57.91 5.54 25.47
CA LEU A 675 58.68 6.68 25.99
C LEU A 675 58.08 7.28 27.27
N LEU A 676 56.75 7.26 27.44
CA LEU A 676 56.11 7.59 28.72
C LEU A 676 56.38 6.53 29.80
N GLY A 677 56.44 5.24 29.44
CA GLY A 677 56.77 4.14 30.35
C GLY A 677 58.21 4.17 30.88
N LEU A 678 59.17 4.70 30.11
CA LEU A 678 60.58 4.82 30.52
C LEU A 678 60.90 6.12 31.28
N GLY A 679 60.04 7.14 31.23
CA GLY A 679 60.21 8.42 31.94
C GLY A 679 59.69 8.43 33.39
N LEU A 680 58.74 7.55 33.72
CA LEU A 680 58.09 7.49 35.04
C LEU A 680 58.99 7.03 36.22
N PRO A 681 60.06 6.23 36.04
CA PRO A 681 60.97 5.89 37.15
C PRO A 681 61.98 7.00 37.50
N MET A 682 62.24 7.95 36.58
CA MET A 682 63.22 9.04 36.80
C MET A 682 62.64 10.24 37.56
N MET A 683 61.31 10.40 37.61
CA MET A 683 60.64 11.44 38.40
C MET A 683 60.28 11.02 39.84
N LEU A 684 60.42 9.73 40.18
CA LEU A 684 60.16 9.22 41.54
C LEU A 684 61.42 9.03 42.42
N ARG A 685 62.61 9.41 41.93
CA ARG A 685 63.89 9.23 42.67
C ARG A 685 64.53 10.52 43.20
N ARG A 686 63.80 11.65 43.23
CA ARG A 686 64.32 12.95 43.71
C ARG A 686 63.61 13.54 44.93
N ARG A 687 63.05 12.69 45.80
CA ARG A 687 62.69 13.04 47.19
C ARG A 687 62.99 11.88 48.15
N ALA A 688 64.28 11.60 48.36
CA ALA A 688 64.78 10.94 49.56
C ALA A 688 66.27 11.31 49.75
N ALA A 689 66.57 11.81 50.95
CA ALA A 689 67.88 12.06 51.57
C ALA A 689 68.39 13.51 51.64
N ALA A 690 68.27 14.04 52.87
CA ALA A 690 69.11 14.99 53.63
C ALA A 690 69.65 16.27 52.96
#